data_AF-A0A8T2AZP1-F1
#
_entry.id   AF-A0A8T2AZP1-F1
#
_cell.length_a   1.000
_cell.length_b   1.000
_cell.length_c   1.000
_cell.angle_alpha   90.00
_cell.angle_beta   90.00
_cell.angle_gamma   90.00
#
_symmetry.space_group_name_H-M   'P 1'
#
loop_
_entity.id
_entity.type
_entity.pdbx_description
1 polymer ?
#
loop_
_entity_poly.entity_id
_entity_poly.type
_entity_poly.pdbx_seq_one_letter_code
_entity_poly.pdbx_strand_id
1 'polypeptide(L)'
;MPGNKAPGPDGFTVEFFKQTWAILGSDFVTAIQSFFLKGFLPKGVNTTILALIPKKIEAKEMKDYRPISCCNVMYKVISKILAKRLKRILPTSISPNQSAFIQDRLMLENQLLASEIVKDYHKDSVSARCALKIDISKAFDSVQWSFLVNILKAFNIPETFIHWIELCIGTASFSVQVNGELAGFFRSNRGLRQGCSLSPYLFVICMNVLSRMLDKAVVDKKIGYHPRCKNMSLTHLCFADDILVFSDGSSRSVAGILRIFDQFAAISGLKISLEKSTLFMAGVTPQHRETILSQFPLAEGSLPVRYLGLPLLTRSMTRADYLPLLERIRTRITSWTGRFLSFAGRLQLIKSVLSSLTNFWLSAFRLPSKCIKEIESMFSAFLWSGPDLKPKKAKVAWRDICKPIKEGGLGLRLLSETNTVSILKLIWRLVSAGDSLWVNWVRKNLIRNGNFWSIRGNTSSGSWMWRKILKYRDKARPLHKMEVKSGYDTSFWHDVWCPLGCLYGILGPRGSIDLGIAPQSSVANALATHRRRRHRLQILNTIEEELDSLRHRASPIGKDIHLWKRKNDSYKCKFSSQETWHLIREQNPVCEWYKAVWFPYSTPKYAFITWLAFQNRLATGDRLLRWNADANGHCVLCGDGVETRNHLFFSCSYSSQVWTALTRGVMAHNFTTSWVSLLPIITASFTSRYQSFVTRYVFQLTIHSIWRERNGRRHGDTPIPATKLTSIIDKSVRNRLSTMATSGSSNYEGILRFWFHTRGL
;
A
#
# COMPACT_ATOMS: atom_id res chain seq x y z
N MET A 1 16.57 14.97 0.12
CA MET A 1 16.11 14.12 1.25
C MET A 1 14.61 14.32 1.48
N PRO A 2 13.86 13.36 2.06
CA PRO A 2 12.46 13.59 2.44
C PRO A 2 12.38 14.64 3.57
N GLY A 3 11.33 15.47 3.57
CA GLY A 3 11.09 16.47 4.62
C GLY A 3 10.36 15.92 5.85
N ASN A 4 10.14 16.78 6.83
CA ASN A 4 9.45 16.52 8.11
C ASN A 4 10.07 15.34 8.87
N LYS A 5 11.40 15.34 9.00
CA LYS A 5 12.16 14.32 9.75
C LYS A 5 12.93 14.99 10.87
N ALA A 6 13.06 14.29 12.00
CA ALA A 6 13.88 14.74 13.11
C ALA A 6 15.36 14.93 12.68
N PRO A 7 16.02 15.99 13.18
CA PRO A 7 17.43 16.24 12.93
C PRO A 7 18.32 15.22 13.68
N GLY A 8 19.63 15.30 13.45
CA GLY A 8 20.61 14.62 14.31
C GLY A 8 21.04 15.52 15.47
N PRO A 9 22.16 15.18 16.15
CA PRO A 9 22.73 16.03 17.20
C PRO A 9 23.03 17.48 16.79
N ASP A 10 23.25 17.76 15.50
CA ASP A 10 23.52 19.10 14.99
C ASP A 10 22.30 20.03 14.96
N GLY A 11 21.09 19.51 15.21
CA GLY A 11 19.85 20.29 15.22
C GLY A 11 19.35 20.71 13.82
N PHE A 12 20.14 20.54 12.76
CA PHE A 12 19.79 21.01 11.43
C PHE A 12 18.87 20.04 10.69
N THR A 13 17.71 20.54 10.26
CA THR A 13 16.70 19.77 9.52
C THR A 13 16.95 19.79 8.03
N VAL A 14 16.25 18.93 7.27
CA VAL A 14 16.31 18.94 5.80
C VAL A 14 15.73 20.24 5.24
N GLU A 15 14.72 20.79 5.92
CA GLU A 15 14.06 22.05 5.59
C GLU A 15 15.03 23.23 5.69
N PHE A 16 15.84 23.27 6.76
CA PHE A 16 16.89 24.27 6.93
C PHE A 16 17.79 24.33 5.70
N PHE A 17 18.42 23.20 5.33
CA PHE A 17 19.30 23.15 4.16
C PHE A 17 18.61 23.50 2.84
N LYS A 18 17.32 23.18 2.69
CA LYS A 18 16.56 23.54 1.48
C LYS A 18 16.30 25.04 1.39
N GLN A 19 15.98 25.69 2.51
CA GLN A 19 15.69 27.11 2.56
C GLN A 19 16.97 27.95 2.43
N THR A 20 18.09 27.48 2.98
CA THR A 20 19.39 28.17 2.94
C THR A 20 20.31 27.69 1.82
N TRP A 21 19.78 26.93 0.84
CA TRP A 21 20.59 26.27 -0.19
C TRP A 21 21.40 27.25 -1.05
N ALA A 22 20.86 28.46 -1.31
CA ALA A 22 21.55 29.49 -2.06
C ALA A 22 22.83 30.00 -1.34
N ILE A 23 22.90 29.85 -0.01
CA ILE A 23 24.02 30.31 0.81
C ILE A 23 24.98 29.15 1.07
N LEU A 24 24.47 28.01 1.58
CA LEU A 24 25.31 26.90 2.08
C LEU A 24 25.52 25.77 1.05
N GLY A 25 24.92 25.86 -0.13
CA GLY A 25 24.88 24.76 -1.09
C GLY A 25 26.25 24.33 -1.61
N SER A 26 27.13 25.28 -1.91
CA SER A 26 28.50 25.03 -2.37
C SER A 26 29.33 24.29 -1.31
N ASP A 27 29.28 24.76 -0.08
CA ASP A 27 30.05 24.21 1.03
C ASP A 27 29.54 22.83 1.41
N PHE A 28 28.22 22.64 1.40
CA PHE A 28 27.59 21.36 1.63
C PHE A 28 28.04 20.32 0.60
N VAL A 29 28.05 20.66 -0.69
CA VAL A 29 28.50 19.75 -1.76
C VAL A 29 29.99 19.43 -1.59
N THR A 30 30.81 20.45 -1.32
CA THR A 30 32.25 20.29 -1.11
C THR A 30 32.54 19.36 0.07
N ALA A 31 31.84 19.52 1.19
CA ALA A 31 31.97 18.65 2.35
C ALA A 31 31.63 17.18 2.03
N ILE A 32 30.56 16.94 1.26
CA ILE A 32 30.17 15.59 0.83
C ILE A 32 31.20 15.00 -0.14
N GLN A 33 31.70 15.79 -1.10
CA GLN A 33 32.73 15.35 -2.04
C GLN A 33 34.05 15.04 -1.34
N SER A 34 34.47 15.86 -0.38
CA SER A 34 35.69 15.66 0.39
C SER A 34 35.69 14.32 1.12
N PHE A 35 34.54 13.84 1.60
CA PHE A 35 34.44 12.49 2.18
C PHE A 35 34.83 11.40 1.16
N PHE A 36 34.29 11.47 -0.06
CA PHE A 36 34.56 10.47 -1.09
C PHE A 36 35.97 10.58 -1.69
N LEU A 37 36.53 11.80 -1.79
CA LEU A 37 37.86 12.02 -2.34
C LEU A 37 38.96 11.69 -1.33
N LYS A 38 38.83 12.16 -0.08
CA LYS A 38 39.88 12.04 0.94
C LYS A 38 39.72 10.81 1.82
N GLY A 39 38.56 10.15 1.82
CA GLY A 39 38.31 9.00 2.70
C GLY A 39 38.36 9.37 4.19
N PHE A 40 37.79 10.53 4.55
CA PHE A 40 37.75 11.04 5.92
C PHE A 40 36.36 11.55 6.29
N LEU A 41 35.88 11.17 7.48
CA LEU A 41 34.58 11.60 8.03
C LEU A 41 34.80 12.30 9.38
N PRO A 42 34.50 13.61 9.50
CA PRO A 42 34.64 14.30 10.77
C PRO A 42 33.75 13.69 11.86
N LYS A 43 34.29 13.57 13.08
CA LYS A 43 33.59 12.94 14.23
C LYS A 43 32.21 13.56 14.47
N GLY A 44 32.11 14.90 14.42
CA GLY A 44 30.85 15.63 14.61
C GLY A 44 29.78 15.29 13.57
N VAL A 45 30.16 14.91 12.35
CA VAL A 45 29.21 14.53 11.29
C VAL A 45 28.60 13.14 11.57
N ASN A 46 29.37 12.26 12.22
CA ASN A 46 28.95 10.88 12.50
C ASN A 46 28.37 10.67 13.92
N THR A 47 28.13 11.75 14.67
CA THR A 47 27.38 11.69 15.93
C THR A 47 25.91 11.36 15.65
N THR A 48 25.31 10.59 16.56
CA THR A 48 23.97 10.04 16.36
C THR A 48 23.19 10.06 17.68
N ILE A 49 21.95 10.55 17.64
CA ILE A 49 21.02 10.42 18.76
C ILE A 49 20.37 9.03 18.70
N LEU A 50 20.35 8.30 19.82
CA LEU A 50 19.58 7.08 19.99
C LEU A 50 18.26 7.39 20.68
N ALA A 51 17.19 7.49 19.89
CA ALA A 51 15.84 7.64 20.39
C ALA A 51 15.25 6.26 20.74
N LEU A 52 14.70 6.11 21.94
CA LEU A 52 14.11 4.85 22.42
C LEU A 52 12.61 4.82 22.11
N ILE A 53 12.19 3.93 21.20
CA ILE A 53 10.77 3.76 20.88
C ILE A 53 10.19 2.55 21.64
N PRO A 54 9.14 2.72 22.45
CA PRO A 54 8.53 1.61 23.18
C PRO A 54 7.89 0.61 22.21
N LYS A 55 8.18 -0.69 22.39
CA LYS A 55 7.57 -1.79 21.63
C LYS A 55 6.18 -2.16 22.15
N LYS A 56 5.92 -1.88 23.44
CA LYS A 56 4.66 -2.13 24.15
C LYS A 56 4.27 -0.91 24.98
N ILE A 57 3.00 -0.78 25.32
CA ILE A 57 2.45 0.41 26.03
C ILE A 57 3.12 0.59 27.39
N GLU A 58 3.34 -0.50 28.13
CA GLU A 58 3.97 -0.50 29.45
C GLU A 58 5.42 -0.99 29.37
N ALA A 59 6.26 -0.26 28.62
CA ALA A 59 7.67 -0.59 28.47
C ALA A 59 8.45 -0.24 29.75
N LYS A 60 8.99 -1.24 30.45
CA LYS A 60 9.74 -1.06 31.72
C LYS A 60 11.22 -1.35 31.57
N GLU A 61 11.58 -2.31 30.72
CA GLU A 61 12.96 -2.76 30.56
C GLU A 61 13.56 -2.32 29.23
N MET A 62 14.90 -2.23 29.13
CA MET A 62 15.59 -1.90 27.87
C MET A 62 15.20 -2.81 26.69
N LYS A 63 14.88 -4.09 26.94
CA LYS A 63 14.44 -5.02 25.89
C LYS A 63 13.09 -4.63 25.27
N ASP A 64 12.28 -3.87 26.02
CA ASP A 64 10.98 -3.35 25.60
C ASP A 64 11.10 -2.13 24.69
N TYR A 65 12.30 -1.56 24.53
CA TYR A 65 12.55 -0.43 23.64
C TYR A 65 13.23 -0.88 22.35
N ARG A 66 12.95 -0.15 21.27
CA ARG A 66 13.64 -0.23 19.98
C ARG A 66 14.46 1.05 19.81
N PRO A 67 15.80 0.98 19.81
CA PRO A 67 16.62 2.15 19.55
C PRO A 67 16.53 2.55 18.07
N ILE A 68 16.33 3.84 17.81
CA ILE A 68 16.40 4.44 16.47
C ILE A 68 17.50 5.49 16.44
N SER A 69 18.38 5.35 15.45
CA SER A 69 19.50 6.25 15.18
C SER A 69 19.06 7.47 14.37
N CYS A 70 18.95 8.62 15.02
CA CYS A 70 18.77 9.92 14.39
C CYS A 70 20.15 10.52 14.05
N CYS A 71 20.56 10.34 12.79
CA CYS A 71 21.85 10.83 12.28
C CYS A 71 21.75 12.25 11.71
N ASN A 72 22.86 12.98 11.66
CA ASN A 72 22.98 14.29 11.01
C ASN A 72 22.64 14.22 9.51
N VAL A 73 22.13 15.33 8.94
CA VAL A 73 21.68 15.37 7.54
C VAL A 73 22.84 15.13 6.58
N MET A 74 24.02 15.69 6.84
CA MET A 74 25.23 15.44 6.03
C MET A 74 25.55 13.95 5.94
N TYR A 75 25.63 13.25 7.07
CA TYR A 75 25.84 11.79 7.08
C TYR A 75 24.72 11.03 6.36
N LYS A 76 23.45 11.45 6.54
CA LYS A 76 22.32 10.83 5.83
C LYS A 76 22.46 10.96 4.31
N VAL A 77 23.06 12.03 3.80
CA VAL A 77 23.35 12.18 2.36
C VAL A 77 24.45 11.22 1.92
N ILE A 78 25.58 11.16 2.64
CA ILE A 78 26.69 10.23 2.36
C ILE A 78 26.20 8.78 2.32
N SER A 79 25.58 8.33 3.41
CA SER A 79 25.07 6.96 3.53
C SER A 79 24.00 6.63 2.49
N LYS A 80 23.22 7.61 2.02
CA LYS A 80 22.24 7.42 0.95
C LYS A 80 22.88 7.29 -0.42
N ILE A 81 23.97 8.01 -0.70
CA ILE A 81 24.75 7.88 -1.94
C ILE A 81 25.35 6.47 -2.01
N LEU A 82 26.01 6.02 -0.93
CA LEU A 82 26.56 4.67 -0.82
C LEU A 82 25.47 3.60 -1.00
N ALA A 83 24.35 3.74 -0.28
CA ALA A 83 23.22 2.82 -0.38
C ALA A 83 22.64 2.74 -1.80
N LYS A 84 22.52 3.87 -2.51
CA LYS A 84 22.00 3.91 -3.89
C LYS A 84 22.94 3.18 -4.86
N ARG A 85 24.25 3.26 -4.67
CA ARG A 85 25.25 2.52 -5.48
C ARG A 85 25.16 1.03 -5.19
N LEU A 86 25.17 0.64 -3.91
CA LEU A 86 25.07 -0.76 -3.49
C LEU A 86 23.79 -1.42 -3.98
N LYS A 87 22.65 -0.73 -3.90
CA LYS A 87 21.34 -1.23 -4.34
C LYS A 87 21.32 -1.76 -5.78
N ARG A 88 22.19 -1.25 -6.66
CA ARG A 88 22.22 -1.66 -8.08
C ARG A 88 22.70 -3.09 -8.28
N ILE A 89 23.59 -3.58 -7.43
CA ILE A 89 24.21 -4.91 -7.58
C ILE A 89 23.46 -6.00 -6.78
N LEU A 90 22.68 -5.62 -5.76
CA LEU A 90 22.05 -6.61 -4.88
C LEU A 90 21.05 -7.56 -5.57
N PRO A 91 20.23 -7.15 -6.56
CA PRO A 91 19.27 -8.06 -7.17
C PRO A 91 19.89 -9.30 -7.81
N THR A 92 21.11 -9.18 -8.36
CA THR A 92 21.85 -10.27 -9.02
C THR A 92 22.75 -11.03 -8.05
N SER A 93 23.30 -10.37 -7.01
CA SER A 93 24.23 -11.01 -6.08
C SER A 93 23.58 -11.70 -4.88
N ILE A 94 22.35 -11.31 -4.51
CA ILE A 94 21.66 -11.84 -3.32
C ILE A 94 20.70 -12.96 -3.70
N SER A 95 20.74 -14.06 -2.94
CA SER A 95 19.87 -15.23 -3.09
C SER A 95 18.39 -14.84 -3.23
N PRO A 96 17.62 -15.50 -4.12
CA PRO A 96 16.20 -15.20 -4.31
C PRO A 96 15.35 -15.44 -3.05
N ASN A 97 15.86 -16.22 -2.09
CA ASN A 97 15.19 -16.53 -0.83
C ASN A 97 15.03 -15.29 0.09
N GLN A 98 15.83 -14.24 -0.14
CA GLN A 98 15.82 -12.99 0.62
C GLN A 98 14.99 -11.92 -0.09
N SER A 99 13.81 -11.59 0.46
CA SER A 99 12.89 -10.65 -0.21
C SER A 99 12.92 -9.24 0.36
N ALA A 100 13.40 -9.03 1.60
CA ALA A 100 13.43 -7.69 2.18
C ALA A 100 14.55 -6.83 1.58
N PHE A 101 14.26 -5.54 1.42
CA PHE A 101 15.16 -4.47 0.97
C PHE A 101 15.76 -4.62 -0.44
N ILE A 102 15.51 -5.72 -1.16
CA ILE A 102 15.89 -5.88 -2.56
C ILE A 102 14.85 -5.22 -3.46
N GLN A 103 15.31 -4.58 -4.53
CA GLN A 103 14.42 -3.94 -5.48
C GLN A 103 13.54 -4.99 -6.18
N ASP A 104 12.28 -4.64 -6.42
CA ASP A 104 11.30 -5.44 -7.16
C ASP A 104 10.90 -6.80 -6.54
N ARG A 105 11.43 -7.14 -5.36
CA ARG A 105 10.96 -8.27 -4.53
C ARG A 105 9.86 -7.82 -3.57
N LEU A 106 8.75 -8.54 -3.53
CA LEU A 106 7.59 -8.17 -2.71
C LEU A 106 7.49 -9.03 -1.45
N MET A 107 7.33 -8.40 -0.29
CA MET A 107 7.06 -9.09 0.99
C MET A 107 5.86 -10.06 0.89
N LEU A 108 4.87 -9.66 0.09
CA LEU A 108 3.64 -10.41 -0.14
C LEU A 108 3.88 -11.78 -0.76
N GLU A 109 4.88 -11.90 -1.64
CA GLU A 109 5.21 -13.16 -2.31
C GLU A 109 5.79 -14.16 -1.30
N ASN A 110 6.58 -13.70 -0.32
CA ASN A 110 7.03 -14.53 0.80
C ASN A 110 5.86 -15.05 1.64
N GLN A 111 4.88 -14.18 1.94
CA GLN A 111 3.67 -14.60 2.67
C GLN A 111 2.87 -15.67 1.90
N LEU A 112 2.66 -15.45 0.59
CA LEU A 112 1.92 -16.37 -0.26
C LEU A 112 2.65 -17.71 -0.40
N LEU A 113 3.95 -17.69 -0.66
CA LEU A 113 4.77 -18.89 -0.77
C LEU A 113 4.81 -19.68 0.54
N ALA A 114 5.05 -19.00 1.68
CA ALA A 114 4.99 -19.64 2.98
C ALA A 114 3.62 -20.30 3.23
N SER A 115 2.51 -19.62 2.87
CA SER A 115 1.16 -20.17 3.00
C SER A 115 0.93 -21.41 2.12
N GLU A 116 1.51 -21.47 0.92
CA GLU A 116 1.45 -22.65 0.05
C GLU A 116 2.24 -23.85 0.62
N ILE A 117 3.40 -23.58 1.21
CA ILE A 117 4.26 -24.60 1.82
C ILE A 117 3.57 -25.20 3.06
N VAL A 118 2.97 -24.36 3.91
CA VAL A 118 2.36 -24.81 5.18
C VAL A 118 0.89 -25.26 5.09
N LYS A 119 0.24 -25.18 3.93
CA LYS A 119 -1.19 -25.52 3.71
C LYS A 119 -1.66 -26.78 4.46
N ASP A 120 -0.90 -27.87 4.43
CA ASP A 120 -1.33 -29.16 4.97
C ASP A 120 -0.69 -29.49 6.33
N TYR A 121 -0.16 -28.51 7.05
CA TYR A 121 0.45 -28.73 8.38
C TYR A 121 -0.57 -29.10 9.47
N HIS A 122 -1.87 -29.02 9.18
CA HIS A 122 -2.95 -29.39 10.10
C HIS A 122 -3.39 -30.86 9.94
N LYS A 123 -2.71 -31.64 9.10
CA LYS A 123 -3.05 -33.03 8.79
C LYS A 123 -1.92 -33.93 9.25
N ASP A 124 -2.28 -35.04 9.89
CA ASP A 124 -1.30 -36.05 10.30
C ASP A 124 -1.06 -37.09 9.19
N SER A 125 -1.97 -37.21 8.21
CA SER A 125 -1.89 -38.13 7.07
C SER A 125 -0.92 -37.71 5.96
N VAL A 126 -0.04 -36.74 6.23
CA VAL A 126 0.91 -36.23 5.24
C VAL A 126 2.31 -36.74 5.53
N SER A 127 3.21 -36.70 4.55
CA SER A 127 4.61 -37.06 4.80
C SER A 127 5.25 -36.11 5.82
N ALA A 128 6.14 -36.66 6.65
CA ALA A 128 6.93 -35.92 7.63
C ALA A 128 7.55 -34.66 7.03
N ARG A 129 7.44 -33.56 7.78
CA ARG A 129 7.95 -32.24 7.43
C ARG A 129 7.97 -31.33 8.65
N CYS A 130 8.84 -30.33 8.61
CA CYS A 130 8.80 -29.24 9.58
C CYS A 130 9.12 -27.88 8.95
N ALA A 131 8.68 -26.83 9.64
CA ALA A 131 9.03 -25.45 9.39
C ALA A 131 9.52 -24.84 10.71
N LEU A 132 10.69 -24.21 10.70
CA LEU A 132 11.26 -23.52 11.84
C LEU A 132 11.15 -22.02 11.61
N LYS A 133 10.46 -21.32 12.51
CA LYS A 133 10.50 -19.87 12.57
C LYS A 133 11.59 -19.45 13.53
N ILE A 134 12.63 -18.83 13.00
CA ILE A 134 13.81 -18.43 13.75
C ILE A 134 13.74 -16.94 14.05
N ASP A 135 14.04 -16.58 15.30
CA ASP A 135 14.15 -15.20 15.76
C ASP A 135 15.63 -14.88 16.07
N ILE A 136 16.17 -13.81 15.48
CA ILE A 136 17.55 -13.36 15.73
C ILE A 136 17.55 -12.28 16.82
N SER A 137 18.35 -12.50 17.86
CA SER A 137 18.47 -11.56 18.97
C SER A 137 19.23 -10.29 18.56
N LYS A 138 18.53 -9.14 18.67
CA LYS A 138 19.10 -7.80 18.41
C LYS A 138 19.83 -7.73 17.06
N ALA A 139 19.19 -8.24 15.99
CA ALA A 139 19.83 -8.52 14.70
C ALA A 139 20.72 -7.38 14.17
N PHE A 140 20.22 -6.14 14.11
CA PHE A 140 21.03 -5.01 13.64
C PHE A 140 22.19 -4.69 14.58
N ASP A 141 21.99 -4.76 15.89
CA ASP A 141 22.97 -4.30 16.89
C ASP A 141 24.11 -5.32 17.12
N SER A 142 23.94 -6.56 16.64
CA SER A 142 24.86 -7.68 16.91
C SER A 142 25.88 -7.96 15.80
N VAL A 143 25.72 -7.40 14.59
CA VAL A 143 26.58 -7.69 13.42
C VAL A 143 28.04 -7.34 13.68
N GLN A 144 28.95 -8.30 13.54
CA GLN A 144 30.39 -8.07 13.61
C GLN A 144 30.91 -7.35 12.37
N TRP A 145 31.71 -6.30 12.56
CA TRP A 145 32.22 -5.50 11.45
C TRP A 145 33.30 -6.21 10.64
N SER A 146 34.20 -6.94 11.30
CA SER A 146 35.22 -7.76 10.62
C SER A 146 34.59 -8.76 9.66
N PHE A 147 33.50 -9.41 10.09
CA PHE A 147 32.71 -10.29 9.24
C PHE A 147 32.12 -9.56 8.03
N LEU A 148 31.49 -8.41 8.23
CA LEU A 148 30.94 -7.61 7.13
C LEU A 148 32.02 -7.21 6.11
N VAL A 149 33.16 -6.72 6.59
CA VAL A 149 34.29 -6.30 5.73
C VAL A 149 34.80 -7.48 4.91
N ASN A 150 34.98 -8.65 5.53
CA ASN A 150 35.40 -9.87 4.83
C ASN A 150 34.39 -10.29 3.74
N ILE A 151 33.09 -10.14 3.98
CA ILE A 151 32.07 -10.41 2.96
C ILE A 151 32.16 -9.41 1.81
N LEU A 152 32.33 -8.11 2.11
CA LEU A 152 32.45 -7.09 1.06
C LEU A 152 33.67 -7.35 0.17
N LYS A 153 34.79 -7.77 0.76
CA LYS A 153 35.98 -8.23 0.02
C LYS A 153 35.67 -9.46 -0.83
N ALA A 154 34.98 -10.47 -0.27
CA ALA A 154 34.56 -11.65 -1.02
C ALA A 154 33.56 -11.38 -2.15
N PHE A 155 32.83 -10.26 -2.07
CA PHE A 155 31.96 -9.76 -3.15
C PHE A 155 32.73 -8.97 -4.22
N ASN A 156 34.06 -8.88 -4.12
CA ASN A 156 34.93 -8.06 -4.96
C ASN A 156 34.49 -6.60 -5.02
N ILE A 157 34.01 -6.05 -3.89
CA ILE A 157 33.73 -4.63 -3.77
C ILE A 157 35.07 -3.87 -3.70
N PRO A 158 35.24 -2.74 -4.43
CA PRO A 158 36.50 -2.00 -4.41
C PRO A 158 36.90 -1.57 -3.00
N GLU A 159 38.18 -1.72 -2.64
CA GLU A 159 38.71 -1.40 -1.31
C GLU A 159 38.38 0.04 -0.88
N THR A 160 38.41 1.01 -1.80
CA THR A 160 38.01 2.40 -1.52
C THR A 160 36.55 2.50 -1.04
N PHE A 161 35.65 1.68 -1.60
CA PHE A 161 34.24 1.66 -1.19
C PHE A 161 34.05 0.95 0.15
N ILE A 162 34.84 -0.09 0.41
CA ILE A 162 34.88 -0.78 1.71
C ILE A 162 35.34 0.19 2.79
N HIS A 163 36.44 0.92 2.55
CA HIS A 163 36.94 1.97 3.45
C HIS A 163 35.87 3.02 3.79
N TRP A 164 35.11 3.50 2.79
CA TRP A 164 33.99 4.42 3.04
C TRP A 164 32.91 3.83 3.95
N ILE A 165 32.61 2.53 3.81
CA ILE A 165 31.66 1.83 4.68
C ILE A 165 32.23 1.71 6.10
N GLU A 166 33.51 1.32 6.23
CA GLU A 166 34.21 1.21 7.52
C GLU A 166 34.20 2.52 8.28
N LEU A 167 34.49 3.64 7.61
CA LEU A 167 34.37 4.97 8.23
C LEU A 167 32.94 5.25 8.72
N CYS A 168 31.93 4.89 7.92
CA CYS A 168 30.54 5.09 8.30
C CYS A 168 30.17 4.28 9.56
N ILE A 169 30.55 3.01 9.64
CA ILE A 169 30.15 2.15 10.77
C ILE A 169 31.07 2.32 12.00
N GLY A 170 32.38 2.44 11.78
CA GLY A 170 33.41 2.40 12.82
C GLY A 170 33.64 3.70 13.59
N THR A 171 33.35 4.86 12.97
CA THR A 171 33.55 6.16 13.63
C THR A 171 32.29 6.71 14.30
N ALA A 172 31.18 5.96 14.27
CA ALA A 172 29.91 6.41 14.80
C ALA A 172 29.95 6.52 16.32
N SER A 173 29.45 7.64 16.85
CA SER A 173 29.30 7.87 18.28
C SER A 173 27.84 8.17 18.62
N PHE A 174 27.39 7.69 19.76
CA PHE A 174 25.99 7.65 20.16
C PHE A 174 25.76 8.40 21.47
N SER A 175 24.64 9.10 21.55
CA SER A 175 24.09 9.65 22.79
C SER A 175 22.62 9.24 22.91
N VAL A 176 22.17 8.83 24.10
CA VAL A 176 20.82 8.32 24.31
C VAL A 176 19.88 9.46 24.61
N GLN A 177 18.72 9.51 23.95
CA GLN A 177 17.71 10.51 24.26
C GLN A 177 16.80 10.03 25.39
N VAL A 178 16.84 10.71 26.54
CA VAL A 178 16.02 10.43 27.72
C VAL A 178 15.23 11.69 28.06
N ASN A 179 13.90 11.61 28.05
CA ASN A 179 12.99 12.74 28.35
C ASN A 179 13.24 14.02 27.54
N GLY A 180 13.80 13.90 26.34
CA GLY A 180 14.11 15.05 25.46
C GLY A 180 15.56 15.50 25.52
N GLU A 181 16.31 15.11 26.56
CA GLU A 181 17.72 15.45 26.74
C GLU A 181 18.65 14.34 26.25
N LEU A 182 19.89 14.72 25.92
CA LEU A 182 20.93 13.79 25.48
C LEU A 182 21.77 13.36 26.68
N ALA A 183 21.73 12.06 26.99
CA ALA A 183 22.42 11.46 28.10
C ALA A 183 23.54 10.52 27.61
N GLY A 184 24.74 10.76 28.12
CA GLY A 184 25.93 9.95 27.85
C GLY A 184 26.48 10.08 26.44
N PHE A 185 27.69 9.59 26.25
CA PHE A 185 28.36 9.52 24.96
C PHE A 185 29.21 8.25 24.89
N PHE A 186 28.95 7.41 23.90
CA PHE A 186 29.68 6.15 23.74
C PHE A 186 29.89 5.78 22.27
N ARG A 187 30.89 4.93 22.01
CA ARG A 187 31.15 4.36 20.69
C ARG A 187 30.63 2.93 20.63
N SER A 188 30.28 2.49 19.42
CA SER A 188 30.00 1.08 19.19
C SER A 188 31.25 0.37 18.68
N ASN A 189 31.37 -0.92 18.96
CA ASN A 189 32.39 -1.81 18.38
C ASN A 189 31.79 -2.82 17.39
N ARG A 190 30.46 -2.84 17.26
CA ARG A 190 29.71 -3.74 16.38
C ARG A 190 28.33 -3.16 16.04
N GLY A 191 27.62 -3.84 15.16
CA GLY A 191 26.23 -3.52 14.82
C GLY A 191 26.07 -2.45 13.74
N LEU A 192 24.84 -2.31 13.28
CA LEU A 192 24.43 -1.43 12.19
C LEU A 192 23.31 -0.51 12.68
N ARG A 193 23.42 0.78 12.35
CA ARG A 193 22.48 1.81 12.84
C ARG A 193 21.05 1.62 12.31
N GLN A 194 20.08 1.48 13.20
CA GLN A 194 18.67 1.40 12.84
C GLN A 194 18.13 2.79 12.45
N GLY A 195 17.77 2.98 11.17
CA GLY A 195 17.34 4.28 10.64
C GLY A 195 18.34 4.93 9.68
N CYS A 196 19.56 4.40 9.61
CA CYS A 196 20.51 4.72 8.55
C CYS A 196 20.08 4.06 7.22
N SER A 197 20.23 4.75 6.09
CA SER A 197 19.84 4.23 4.77
C SER A 197 20.75 3.12 4.25
N LEU A 198 21.99 3.03 4.74
CA LEU A 198 22.98 2.03 4.32
C LEU A 198 22.80 0.69 5.05
N SER A 199 22.46 0.74 6.35
CA SER A 199 22.39 -0.43 7.24
C SER A 199 21.54 -1.59 6.71
N PRO A 200 20.32 -1.39 6.15
CA PRO A 200 19.50 -2.51 5.69
C PRO A 200 20.16 -3.33 4.57
N TYR A 201 20.93 -2.67 3.71
CA TYR A 201 21.59 -3.33 2.59
C TYR A 201 22.81 -4.13 3.05
N LEU A 202 23.60 -3.58 3.97
CA LEU A 202 24.70 -4.30 4.61
C LEU A 202 24.20 -5.53 5.37
N PHE A 203 23.09 -5.38 6.10
CA PHE A 203 22.47 -6.49 6.81
C PHE A 203 22.04 -7.63 5.87
N VAL A 204 21.43 -7.29 4.73
CA VAL A 204 21.03 -8.29 3.73
C VAL A 204 22.24 -9.01 3.12
N ILE A 205 23.36 -8.33 2.91
CA ILE A 205 24.62 -8.96 2.45
C ILE A 205 25.11 -9.98 3.49
N CYS A 206 25.09 -9.63 4.78
CA CYS A 206 25.43 -10.56 5.86
C CYS A 206 24.51 -11.79 5.87
N MET A 207 23.20 -11.57 5.77
CA MET A 207 22.21 -12.66 5.76
C MET A 207 22.33 -13.59 4.55
N ASN A 208 22.87 -13.10 3.43
CA ASN A 208 23.10 -13.93 2.25
C ASN A 208 24.13 -15.05 2.50
N VAL A 209 25.07 -14.87 3.44
CA VAL A 209 25.99 -15.92 3.85
C VAL A 209 25.24 -17.06 4.53
N LEU A 210 24.33 -16.74 5.46
CA LEU A 210 23.47 -17.76 6.08
C LEU A 210 22.65 -18.52 5.03
N SER A 211 22.09 -17.80 4.04
CA SER A 211 21.36 -18.45 2.95
C SER A 211 22.22 -19.48 2.22
N ARG A 212 23.46 -19.13 1.87
CA ARG A 212 24.41 -20.04 1.21
C ARG A 212 24.83 -21.21 2.10
N MET A 213 24.99 -20.99 3.41
CA MET A 213 25.30 -22.06 4.37
C MET A 213 24.17 -23.08 4.46
N LEU A 214 22.91 -22.62 4.50
CA LEU A 214 21.74 -23.50 4.50
C LEU A 214 21.62 -24.30 3.20
N ASP A 215 21.82 -23.64 2.05
CA ASP A 215 21.78 -24.32 0.75
C ASP A 215 22.88 -25.38 0.64
N LYS A 216 24.11 -25.05 1.06
CA LYS A 216 25.23 -26.01 1.12
C LYS A 216 24.94 -27.18 2.06
N ALA A 217 24.34 -26.92 3.23
CA ALA A 217 24.03 -27.98 4.19
C ALA A 217 23.03 -29.00 3.64
N VAL A 218 22.12 -28.60 2.75
CA VAL A 218 21.23 -29.55 2.08
C VAL A 218 21.95 -30.34 0.98
N VAL A 219 22.85 -29.71 0.23
CA VAL A 219 23.71 -30.40 -0.77
C VAL A 219 24.61 -31.45 -0.09
N ASP A 220 25.20 -31.09 1.05
CA ASP A 220 26.00 -31.97 1.92
C ASP A 220 25.13 -33.06 2.61
N LYS A 221 23.84 -33.12 2.30
CA LYS A 221 22.84 -34.00 2.92
C LYS A 221 22.74 -33.86 4.43
N LYS A 222 23.22 -32.79 5.07
CA LYS A 222 23.09 -32.55 6.52
C LYS A 222 21.66 -32.18 6.91
N ILE A 223 20.92 -31.58 5.99
CA ILE A 223 19.51 -31.18 6.13
C ILE A 223 18.72 -31.81 4.97
N GLY A 224 17.56 -32.40 5.25
CA GLY A 224 16.66 -32.93 4.22
C GLY A 224 15.70 -31.88 3.68
N TYR A 225 15.39 -31.91 2.38
CA TYR A 225 14.41 -31.00 1.80
C TYR A 225 13.01 -31.25 2.34
N HIS A 226 12.30 -30.15 2.63
CA HIS A 226 10.85 -30.21 2.74
C HIS A 226 10.23 -30.79 1.45
N PRO A 227 9.24 -31.70 1.51
CA PRO A 227 8.70 -32.40 0.34
C PRO A 227 8.24 -31.47 -0.80
N ARG A 228 7.69 -30.30 -0.45
CA ARG A 228 7.23 -29.27 -1.39
C ARG A 228 8.29 -28.31 -1.92
N CYS A 229 9.52 -28.43 -1.43
CA CYS A 229 10.59 -27.48 -1.73
C CYS A 229 11.71 -28.13 -2.54
N LYS A 230 11.77 -29.47 -2.58
CA LYS A 230 12.75 -30.28 -3.33
C LYS A 230 12.87 -29.88 -4.80
N ASN A 231 11.76 -29.66 -5.51
CA ASN A 231 11.76 -29.32 -6.94
C ASN A 231 12.39 -27.95 -7.28
N MET A 232 12.56 -27.09 -6.28
CA MET A 232 13.21 -25.78 -6.44
C MET A 232 14.52 -25.68 -5.69
N SER A 233 14.95 -26.74 -5.01
CA SER A 233 16.04 -26.67 -4.03
C SER A 233 15.81 -25.56 -2.98
N LEU A 234 14.55 -25.27 -2.63
CA LEU A 234 14.20 -24.22 -1.68
C LEU A 234 14.42 -24.73 -0.24
N THR A 235 15.18 -23.97 0.55
CA THR A 235 15.56 -24.35 1.92
C THR A 235 14.93 -23.42 2.96
N HIS A 236 14.79 -22.12 2.65
CA HIS A 236 14.31 -21.11 3.59
C HIS A 236 13.67 -19.91 2.88
N LEU A 237 12.97 -19.07 3.65
CA LEU A 237 12.53 -17.74 3.26
C LEU A 237 13.03 -16.74 4.29
N CYS A 238 13.68 -15.67 3.81
CA CYS A 238 14.14 -14.58 4.64
C CYS A 238 13.43 -13.28 4.29
N PHE A 239 13.00 -12.56 5.31
CA PHE A 239 12.56 -11.19 5.21
C PHE A 239 13.30 -10.35 6.27
N ALA A 240 14.53 -9.98 5.93
CA ALA A 240 15.46 -9.37 6.87
C ALA A 240 15.78 -10.34 8.01
N ASP A 241 15.36 -10.03 9.24
CA ASP A 241 15.57 -10.84 10.44
C ASP A 241 14.49 -11.93 10.64
N ASP A 242 13.32 -11.82 10.00
CA ASP A 242 12.30 -12.86 10.01
C ASP A 242 12.70 -14.02 9.07
N ILE A 243 13.01 -15.20 9.63
CA ILE A 243 13.48 -16.37 8.88
C ILE A 243 12.53 -17.55 9.09
N LEU A 244 12.12 -18.19 7.99
CA LEU A 244 11.45 -19.48 7.98
C LEU A 244 12.32 -20.51 7.27
N VAL A 245 12.76 -21.56 7.98
CA VAL A 245 13.52 -22.68 7.41
C VAL A 245 12.61 -23.89 7.24
N PHE A 246 12.69 -24.59 6.11
CA PHE A 246 11.83 -25.73 5.79
C PHE A 246 12.64 -27.01 5.65
N SER A 247 12.18 -28.09 6.29
CA SER A 247 12.85 -29.39 6.26
C SER A 247 11.88 -30.57 6.18
N ASP A 248 12.46 -31.75 5.97
CA ASP A 248 11.82 -33.08 6.06
C ASP A 248 11.29 -33.49 7.45
N GLY A 249 11.56 -32.71 8.51
CA GLY A 249 11.07 -33.03 9.86
C GLY A 249 11.85 -34.08 10.63
N SER A 250 13.02 -34.52 10.17
CA SER A 250 13.86 -35.48 10.91
C SER A 250 14.70 -34.78 11.99
N SER A 251 14.95 -35.45 13.14
CA SER A 251 15.83 -34.94 14.21
C SER A 251 17.21 -34.52 13.70
N ARG A 252 17.75 -35.30 12.75
CA ARG A 252 19.03 -35.01 12.08
C ARG A 252 19.00 -33.66 11.37
N SER A 253 17.92 -33.36 10.64
CA SER A 253 17.81 -32.08 9.95
C SER A 253 17.62 -30.92 10.90
N VAL A 254 16.86 -31.09 12.00
CA VAL A 254 16.72 -30.05 13.04
C VAL A 254 18.07 -29.75 13.68
N ALA A 255 18.83 -30.78 14.08
CA ALA A 255 20.21 -30.63 14.58
C ALA A 255 21.11 -29.94 13.54
N GLY A 256 21.02 -30.34 12.28
CA GLY A 256 21.76 -29.77 11.17
C GLY A 256 21.50 -28.27 11.00
N ILE A 257 20.24 -27.85 11.09
CA ILE A 257 19.84 -26.44 11.03
C ILE A 257 20.46 -25.66 12.19
N LEU A 258 20.28 -26.14 13.44
CA LEU A 258 20.80 -25.44 14.62
C LEU A 258 22.32 -25.30 14.58
N ARG A 259 23.05 -26.34 14.16
CA ARG A 259 24.50 -26.28 13.99
C ARG A 259 24.95 -25.22 12.97
N ILE A 260 24.20 -25.05 11.88
CA ILE A 260 24.49 -23.99 10.89
C ILE A 260 24.28 -22.60 11.50
N PHE A 261 23.23 -22.43 12.31
CA PHE A 261 23.02 -21.17 13.02
C PHE A 261 24.11 -20.89 14.06
N ASP A 262 24.60 -21.90 14.78
CA ASP A 262 25.70 -21.74 15.73
C ASP A 262 27.01 -21.33 15.05
N GLN A 263 27.34 -22.00 13.93
CA GLN A 263 28.49 -21.64 13.10
C GLN A 263 28.37 -20.22 12.54
N PHE A 264 27.18 -19.86 12.06
CA PHE A 264 26.92 -18.51 11.56
C PHE A 264 27.02 -17.47 12.68
N ALA A 265 26.50 -17.77 13.88
CA ALA A 265 26.58 -16.89 15.03
C ALA A 265 28.01 -16.65 15.49
N ALA A 266 28.87 -17.67 15.43
CA ALA A 266 30.29 -17.57 15.80
C ALA A 266 31.05 -16.57 14.91
N ILE A 267 30.79 -16.56 13.60
CA ILE A 267 31.46 -15.65 12.66
C ILE A 267 30.79 -14.28 12.56
N SER A 268 29.45 -14.21 12.61
CA SER A 268 28.71 -12.98 12.33
C SER A 268 28.31 -12.19 13.58
N GLY A 269 28.33 -12.83 14.76
CA GLY A 269 27.75 -12.32 16.00
C GLY A 269 26.23 -12.43 16.09
N LEU A 270 25.53 -12.89 15.05
CA LEU A 270 24.08 -13.00 15.01
C LEU A 270 23.59 -14.29 15.69
N LYS A 271 23.28 -14.20 16.98
CA LYS A 271 22.76 -15.32 17.78
C LYS A 271 21.24 -15.47 17.63
N ILE A 272 20.78 -16.71 17.51
CA ILE A 272 19.35 -17.04 17.53
C ILE A 272 18.80 -16.99 18.96
N SER A 273 17.54 -16.62 19.10
CA SER A 273 16.79 -16.71 20.36
C SER A 273 16.00 -18.02 20.35
N LEU A 274 16.55 -19.09 20.96
CA LEU A 274 15.90 -20.40 20.99
C LEU A 274 14.51 -20.33 21.64
N GLU A 275 14.37 -19.59 22.75
CA GLU A 275 13.10 -19.36 23.46
C GLU A 275 12.00 -18.73 22.60
N LYS A 276 12.36 -17.91 21.61
CA LYS A 276 11.41 -17.21 20.73
C LYS A 276 11.24 -17.91 19.38
N SER A 277 12.12 -18.85 19.09
CA SER A 277 12.07 -19.63 17.87
C SER A 277 11.08 -20.76 18.06
N THR A 278 10.25 -20.99 17.04
CA THR A 278 9.15 -21.95 17.13
C THR A 278 9.25 -23.00 16.04
N LEU A 279 9.08 -24.26 16.41
CA LEU A 279 9.06 -25.41 15.51
C LEU A 279 7.63 -25.83 15.19
N PHE A 280 7.31 -25.93 13.90
CA PHE A 280 6.02 -26.44 13.40
C PHE A 280 6.27 -27.78 12.70
N MET A 281 5.59 -28.84 13.12
CA MET A 281 5.73 -30.18 12.56
C MET A 281 4.40 -30.69 12.01
N ALA A 282 4.46 -31.52 10.97
CA ALA A 282 3.29 -32.22 10.44
C ALA A 282 3.70 -33.56 9.82
N GLY A 283 2.83 -34.58 9.93
CA GLY A 283 3.13 -35.91 9.40
C GLY A 283 4.24 -36.65 10.14
N VAL A 284 4.53 -36.25 11.38
CA VAL A 284 5.54 -36.85 12.25
C VAL A 284 4.83 -37.63 13.35
N THR A 285 5.30 -38.83 13.67
CA THR A 285 4.69 -39.66 14.73
C THR A 285 4.82 -38.97 16.10
N PRO A 286 3.84 -39.14 17.02
CA PRO A 286 3.90 -38.53 18.35
C PRO A 286 5.20 -38.82 19.11
N GLN A 287 5.69 -40.07 19.05
CA GLN A 287 6.95 -40.48 19.67
C GLN A 287 8.17 -39.72 19.10
N HIS A 288 8.25 -39.56 17.77
CA HIS A 288 9.34 -38.82 17.14
C HIS A 288 9.25 -37.31 17.43
N ARG A 289 8.03 -36.80 17.55
CA ARG A 289 7.75 -35.41 17.94
C ARG A 289 8.29 -35.13 19.34
N GLU A 290 7.97 -35.98 20.32
CA GLU A 290 8.49 -35.87 21.69
C GLU A 290 10.01 -35.97 21.73
N THR A 291 10.60 -36.88 20.93
CA THR A 291 12.06 -37.02 20.83
C THR A 291 12.73 -35.73 20.34
N ILE A 292 12.15 -35.05 19.34
CA ILE A 292 12.69 -33.78 18.83
C ILE A 292 12.56 -32.69 19.90
N LEU A 293 11.43 -32.61 20.58
CA LEU A 293 11.17 -31.57 21.60
C LEU A 293 11.99 -31.77 22.88
N SER A 294 12.35 -33.02 23.23
CA SER A 294 13.26 -33.29 24.35
C SER A 294 14.72 -33.00 24.00
N GLN A 295 15.12 -33.22 22.74
CA GLN A 295 16.49 -33.02 22.28
C GLN A 295 16.82 -31.54 22.03
N PHE A 296 15.84 -30.72 21.62
CA PHE A 296 16.07 -29.32 21.24
C PHE A 296 15.17 -28.37 22.04
N PRO A 297 15.72 -27.30 22.64
CA PRO A 297 14.95 -26.33 23.43
C PRO A 297 14.18 -25.33 22.53
N LEU A 298 13.40 -25.85 21.59
CA LEU A 298 12.54 -25.07 20.70
C LEU A 298 11.09 -25.15 21.18
N ALA A 299 10.40 -24.02 21.20
CA ALA A 299 8.98 -24.03 21.50
C ALA A 299 8.19 -24.70 20.38
N GLU A 300 7.31 -25.63 20.74
CA GLU A 300 6.35 -26.17 19.79
C GLU A 300 5.31 -25.11 19.41
N GLY A 301 5.20 -24.82 18.11
CA GLY A 301 4.26 -23.86 17.57
C GLY A 301 3.01 -24.53 16.99
N SER A 302 1.87 -23.84 17.09
CA SER A 302 0.64 -24.18 16.38
C SER A 302 0.32 -23.15 15.29
N LEU A 303 -0.21 -23.61 14.16
CA LEU A 303 -0.70 -22.75 13.09
C LEU A 303 -2.21 -22.53 13.26
N PRO A 304 -2.72 -21.31 13.03
CA PRO A 304 -2.08 -20.19 12.35
C PRO A 304 -1.25 -19.26 13.26
N VAL A 305 -0.04 -18.90 12.82
CA VAL A 305 0.84 -17.93 13.49
C VAL A 305 0.96 -16.64 12.67
N ARG A 306 1.26 -15.53 13.34
CA ARG A 306 1.58 -14.26 12.65
C ARG A 306 2.99 -14.31 12.04
N TYR A 307 3.07 -14.06 10.74
CA TYR A 307 4.29 -13.93 9.94
C TYR A 307 4.17 -12.70 9.03
N LEU A 308 5.19 -11.83 9.03
CA LEU A 308 5.20 -10.58 8.24
C LEU A 308 3.94 -9.71 8.43
N GLY A 309 3.34 -9.78 9.62
CA GLY A 309 2.13 -9.04 9.97
C GLY A 309 0.80 -9.70 9.63
N LEU A 310 0.80 -10.86 8.97
CA LEU A 310 -0.39 -11.59 8.51
C LEU A 310 -0.42 -13.03 9.07
N PRO A 311 -1.59 -13.66 9.21
CA PRO A 311 -1.68 -15.05 9.66
C PRO A 311 -1.21 -16.04 8.58
N LEU A 312 -0.38 -17.01 8.95
CA LEU A 312 -0.04 -18.17 8.11
C LEU A 312 -1.15 -19.21 8.24
N LEU A 313 -2.05 -19.20 7.26
CA LEU A 313 -3.24 -20.05 7.27
C LEU A 313 -2.97 -21.37 6.56
N THR A 314 -3.28 -22.47 7.23
CA THR A 314 -3.26 -23.82 6.64
C THR A 314 -4.60 -24.11 5.93
N ARG A 315 -5.70 -23.58 6.46
CA ARG A 315 -7.08 -23.76 5.98
C ARG A 315 -7.65 -22.47 5.40
N SER A 316 -8.87 -22.55 4.87
CA SER A 316 -9.62 -21.36 4.45
C SER A 316 -9.82 -20.42 5.62
N MET A 317 -9.67 -19.13 5.38
CA MET A 317 -9.80 -18.09 6.40
C MET A 317 -11.18 -18.11 7.08
N THR A 318 -11.17 -18.25 8.40
CA THR A 318 -12.33 -18.22 9.30
C THR A 318 -12.47 -16.86 9.98
N ARG A 319 -13.52 -16.66 10.78
CA ARG A 319 -13.71 -15.43 11.56
C ARG A 319 -12.62 -15.21 12.61
N ALA A 320 -12.17 -16.27 13.27
CA ALA A 320 -11.10 -16.18 14.25
C ALA A 320 -9.80 -15.63 13.63
N ASP A 321 -9.51 -16.03 12.39
CA ASP A 321 -8.30 -15.62 11.67
C ASP A 321 -8.23 -14.13 11.33
N TYR A 322 -9.37 -13.51 10.98
CA TYR A 322 -9.45 -12.07 10.68
C TYR A 322 -9.94 -11.22 11.85
N LEU A 323 -10.29 -11.80 12.99
CA LEU A 323 -10.68 -11.05 14.19
C LEU A 323 -9.59 -10.06 14.62
N PRO A 324 -8.27 -10.39 14.60
CA PRO A 324 -7.22 -9.42 14.92
C PRO A 324 -7.21 -8.18 14.01
N LEU A 325 -7.66 -8.30 12.76
CA LEU A 325 -7.82 -7.14 11.88
C LEU A 325 -8.95 -6.24 12.38
N LEU A 326 -10.10 -6.81 12.73
CA LEU A 326 -11.25 -6.08 13.25
C LEU A 326 -10.92 -5.38 14.57
N GLU A 327 -10.25 -6.08 15.49
CA GLU A 327 -9.82 -5.48 16.76
C GLU A 327 -8.84 -4.33 16.52
N ARG A 328 -7.85 -4.49 15.63
CA ARG A 328 -6.94 -3.38 15.31
C ARG A 328 -7.65 -2.16 14.72
N ILE A 329 -8.69 -2.36 13.91
CA ILE A 329 -9.53 -1.27 13.40
C ILE A 329 -10.30 -0.64 14.57
N ARG A 330 -10.91 -1.45 15.45
CA ARG A 330 -11.66 -0.96 16.61
C ARG A 330 -10.78 -0.17 17.57
N THR A 331 -9.64 -0.72 17.99
CA THR A 331 -8.68 -0.03 18.87
C THR A 331 -8.22 1.30 18.27
N ARG A 332 -7.99 1.37 16.95
CA ARG A 332 -7.65 2.64 16.29
C ARG A 332 -8.79 3.64 16.35
N ILE A 333 -10.02 3.21 16.09
CA ILE A 333 -11.21 4.06 16.19
C ILE A 333 -11.41 4.57 17.62
N THR A 334 -11.32 3.68 18.60
CA THR A 334 -11.45 4.02 20.03
C THR A 334 -10.34 4.95 20.50
N SER A 335 -9.12 4.84 19.95
CA SER A 335 -8.02 5.77 20.28
C SER A 335 -8.28 7.23 19.84
N TRP A 336 -9.34 7.47 19.06
CA TRP A 336 -9.73 8.80 18.61
C TRP A 336 -10.92 9.39 19.39
N THR A 337 -11.41 8.74 20.46
CA THR A 337 -12.48 9.23 21.34
C THR A 337 -12.24 10.62 21.90
N GLY A 338 -11.02 10.91 22.37
CA GLY A 338 -10.65 12.21 22.92
C GLY A 338 -10.50 13.35 21.89
N ARG A 339 -10.71 13.09 20.59
CA ARG A 339 -10.58 14.10 19.53
C ARG A 339 -11.97 14.49 19.03
N PHE A 340 -12.36 15.77 19.18
CA PHE A 340 -13.56 16.33 18.56
C PHE A 340 -13.41 16.41 17.03
N LEU A 341 -13.57 15.27 16.35
CA LEU A 341 -13.36 15.14 14.92
C LEU A 341 -14.63 15.48 14.13
N SER A 342 -14.50 16.43 13.20
CA SER A 342 -15.50 16.67 12.15
C SER A 342 -15.66 15.46 11.21
N PHE A 343 -16.77 15.38 10.48
CA PHE A 343 -16.98 14.32 9.47
C PHE A 343 -15.85 14.27 8.44
N ALA A 344 -15.34 15.42 7.99
CA ALA A 344 -14.20 15.49 7.08
C ALA A 344 -12.92 14.92 7.72
N GLY A 345 -12.69 15.18 9.01
CA GLY A 345 -11.58 14.58 9.77
C GLY A 345 -11.68 13.06 9.88
N ARG A 346 -12.89 12.55 10.17
CA ARG A 346 -13.15 11.10 10.23
C ARG A 346 -12.96 10.44 8.87
N LEU A 347 -13.46 11.06 7.80
CA LEU A 347 -13.23 10.60 6.42
C LEU A 347 -11.74 10.51 6.08
N GLN A 348 -10.95 11.51 6.48
CA GLN A 348 -9.50 11.51 6.25
C GLN A 348 -8.81 10.36 6.98
N LEU A 349 -9.22 10.04 8.22
CA LEU A 349 -8.70 8.89 8.97
C LEU A 349 -9.11 7.54 8.36
N ILE A 350 -10.34 7.42 7.87
CA ILE A 350 -10.78 6.24 7.11
C ILE A 350 -9.89 6.06 5.88
N LYS A 351 -9.67 7.12 5.11
CA LYS A 351 -8.90 7.08 3.87
C LYS A 351 -7.41 6.78 4.10
N SER A 352 -6.79 7.44 5.07
CA SER A 352 -5.33 7.37 5.30
C SER A 352 -4.90 6.24 6.21
N VAL A 353 -5.67 5.92 7.25
CA VAL A 353 -5.30 4.92 8.27
C VAL A 353 -6.07 3.63 8.06
N LEU A 354 -7.39 3.65 8.17
CA LEU A 354 -8.18 2.41 8.23
C LEU A 354 -8.15 1.64 6.91
N SER A 355 -8.34 2.34 5.78
CA SER A 355 -8.27 1.74 4.44
C SER A 355 -6.88 1.17 4.16
N SER A 356 -5.81 1.79 4.68
CA SER A 356 -4.44 1.31 4.48
C SER A 356 -4.20 -0.02 5.21
N LEU A 357 -4.73 -0.15 6.43
CA LEU A 357 -4.68 -1.38 7.22
C LEU A 357 -5.43 -2.52 6.53
N THR A 358 -6.63 -2.23 6.00
CA THR A 358 -7.42 -3.23 5.28
C THR A 358 -6.79 -3.60 3.93
N ASN A 359 -6.27 -2.63 3.19
CA ASN A 359 -5.59 -2.86 1.91
C ASN A 359 -4.37 -3.78 2.06
N PHE A 360 -3.66 -3.70 3.19
CA PHE A 360 -2.56 -4.60 3.50
C PHE A 360 -3.01 -6.07 3.52
N TRP A 361 -4.13 -6.38 4.19
CA TRP A 361 -4.71 -7.73 4.21
C TRP A 361 -5.28 -8.15 2.86
N LEU A 362 -6.01 -7.26 2.18
CA LEU A 362 -6.58 -7.51 0.85
C LEU A 362 -5.50 -7.82 -0.20
N SER A 363 -4.29 -7.29 -0.02
CA SER A 363 -3.18 -7.59 -0.93
C SER A 363 -2.79 -9.07 -0.88
N ALA A 364 -2.88 -9.71 0.29
CA ALA A 364 -2.43 -11.08 0.52
C ALA A 364 -3.52 -12.12 0.46
N PHE A 365 -4.75 -11.74 0.82
CA PHE A 365 -5.85 -12.67 0.99
C PHE A 365 -7.09 -12.19 0.27
N ARG A 366 -7.84 -13.14 -0.28
CA ARG A 366 -9.24 -12.91 -0.61
C ARG A 366 -10.04 -12.89 0.68
N LEU A 367 -10.30 -11.70 1.22
CA LEU A 367 -11.10 -11.58 2.45
C LEU A 367 -12.53 -12.10 2.23
N PRO A 368 -13.12 -12.83 3.21
CA PRO A 368 -14.51 -13.27 3.15
C PRO A 368 -15.49 -12.10 3.03
N SER A 369 -16.61 -12.31 2.32
CA SER A 369 -17.62 -11.25 2.15
C SER A 369 -18.21 -10.77 3.47
N LYS A 370 -18.30 -11.66 4.48
CA LYS A 370 -18.73 -11.32 5.84
C LYS A 370 -17.74 -10.36 6.52
N CYS A 371 -16.44 -10.66 6.46
CA CYS A 371 -15.38 -9.77 6.95
C CYS A 371 -15.44 -8.38 6.31
N ILE A 372 -15.59 -8.33 4.98
CA ILE A 372 -15.71 -7.06 4.24
C ILE A 372 -16.91 -6.24 4.74
N LYS A 373 -18.09 -6.87 4.86
CA LYS A 373 -19.30 -6.21 5.37
C LYS A 373 -19.12 -5.70 6.81
N GLU A 374 -18.47 -6.47 7.68
CA GLU A 374 -18.16 -6.05 9.06
C GLU A 374 -17.25 -4.81 9.06
N ILE A 375 -16.18 -4.78 8.24
CA ILE A 375 -15.28 -3.63 8.13
C ILE A 375 -16.00 -2.40 7.55
N GLU A 376 -16.75 -2.55 6.46
CA GLU A 376 -17.49 -1.44 5.84
C GLU A 376 -18.56 -0.87 6.78
N SER A 377 -19.21 -1.74 7.57
CA SER A 377 -20.13 -1.32 8.63
C SER A 377 -19.42 -0.46 9.68
N MET A 378 -18.24 -0.89 10.15
CA MET A 378 -17.43 -0.09 11.08
C MET A 378 -16.98 1.24 10.47
N PHE A 379 -16.59 1.27 9.20
CA PHE A 379 -16.19 2.53 8.53
C PHE A 379 -17.36 3.49 8.40
N SER A 380 -18.53 2.99 8.01
CA SER A 380 -19.76 3.77 7.91
C SER A 380 -20.19 4.31 9.28
N ALA A 381 -20.24 3.45 10.29
CA ALA A 381 -20.61 3.83 11.65
C ALA A 381 -19.61 4.85 12.22
N PHE A 382 -18.31 4.67 12.00
CA PHE A 382 -17.28 5.62 12.42
C PHE A 382 -17.44 6.98 11.74
N LEU A 383 -17.68 7.02 10.43
CA LEU A 383 -17.89 8.28 9.70
C LEU A 383 -19.02 9.09 10.33
N TRP A 384 -20.17 8.46 10.59
CA TRP A 384 -21.39 9.15 11.01
C TRP A 384 -21.53 9.33 12.52
N SER A 385 -21.32 8.29 13.30
CA SER A 385 -21.52 8.31 14.75
C SER A 385 -20.23 8.57 15.53
N GLY A 386 -19.06 8.40 14.90
CA GLY A 386 -17.79 8.52 15.57
C GLY A 386 -17.41 7.23 16.30
N PRO A 387 -16.60 7.33 17.37
CA PRO A 387 -16.07 6.16 18.08
C PRO A 387 -17.10 5.26 18.75
N ASP A 388 -18.31 5.77 19.03
CA ASP A 388 -19.43 4.97 19.55
C ASP A 388 -19.92 3.88 18.58
N LEU A 389 -19.60 3.99 17.28
CA LEU A 389 -20.00 3.05 16.24
C LEU A 389 -21.51 2.73 16.18
N LYS A 390 -22.37 3.72 16.48
CA LYS A 390 -23.83 3.59 16.40
C LYS A 390 -24.29 3.50 14.93
N PRO A 391 -24.83 2.36 14.46
CA PRO A 391 -25.15 2.16 13.05
C PRO A 391 -26.35 2.98 12.56
N LYS A 392 -27.24 3.40 13.46
CA LYS A 392 -28.52 4.08 13.14
C LYS A 392 -28.38 5.54 12.66
N LYS A 393 -27.17 6.12 12.62
CA LYS A 393 -26.95 7.55 12.28
C LYS A 393 -26.48 7.80 10.83
N ALA A 394 -26.49 6.78 9.96
CA ALA A 394 -25.99 6.93 8.59
C ALA A 394 -26.87 7.84 7.74
N LYS A 395 -26.28 8.89 7.15
CA LYS A 395 -27.01 9.89 6.32
C LYS A 395 -27.05 9.54 4.83
N VAL A 396 -26.03 8.86 4.34
CA VAL A 396 -25.86 8.43 2.95
C VAL A 396 -25.44 6.95 2.97
N ALA A 397 -25.93 6.16 2.03
CA ALA A 397 -25.56 4.76 1.92
C ALA A 397 -24.06 4.59 1.64
N TRP A 398 -23.44 3.55 2.22
CA TRP A 398 -22.00 3.31 2.07
C TRP A 398 -21.56 3.13 0.60
N ARG A 399 -22.40 2.50 -0.22
CA ARG A 399 -22.15 2.34 -1.67
C ARG A 399 -22.00 3.67 -2.39
N ASP A 400 -22.84 4.66 -2.06
CA ASP A 400 -22.76 6.00 -2.66
C ASP A 400 -21.56 6.79 -2.16
N ILE A 401 -21.19 6.62 -0.89
CA ILE A 401 -19.98 7.20 -0.30
C ILE A 401 -18.71 6.71 -1.02
N CYS A 402 -18.69 5.43 -1.40
CA CYS A 402 -17.56 4.80 -2.09
C CYS A 402 -17.47 5.12 -3.60
N LYS A 403 -18.35 5.97 -4.15
CA LYS A 403 -18.22 6.44 -5.53
C LYS A 403 -17.05 7.44 -5.65
N PRO A 404 -16.46 7.59 -6.85
CA PRO A 404 -15.57 8.70 -7.14
C PRO A 404 -16.19 10.05 -6.79
N ILE A 405 -15.34 11.02 -6.47
CA ILE A 405 -15.76 12.40 -6.17
C ILE A 405 -16.57 13.02 -7.33
N LYS A 406 -16.18 12.74 -8.58
CA LYS A 406 -16.87 13.19 -9.79
C LYS A 406 -18.27 12.60 -9.96
N GLU A 407 -18.52 11.44 -9.35
CA GLU A 407 -19.78 10.69 -9.40
C GLU A 407 -20.60 10.89 -8.11
N GLY A 408 -20.28 11.94 -7.35
CA GLY A 408 -21.05 12.35 -6.17
C GLY A 408 -20.70 11.62 -4.88
N GLY A 409 -19.70 10.75 -4.87
CA GLY A 409 -19.20 10.09 -3.65
C GLY A 409 -18.09 10.89 -2.93
N LEU A 410 -17.44 10.23 -1.97
CA LEU A 410 -16.36 10.82 -1.16
C LEU A 410 -14.96 10.31 -1.58
N GLY A 411 -14.87 9.56 -2.68
CA GLY A 411 -13.60 9.05 -3.20
C GLY A 411 -12.96 7.95 -2.34
N LEU A 412 -13.78 7.24 -1.55
CA LEU A 412 -13.42 5.92 -1.01
C LEU A 412 -13.60 4.87 -2.11
N ARG A 413 -13.19 3.62 -1.85
CA ARG A 413 -13.44 2.49 -2.76
C ARG A 413 -14.15 1.41 -1.98
N LEU A 414 -15.07 0.70 -2.63
CA LEU A 414 -15.67 -0.49 -2.04
C LEU A 414 -14.58 -1.53 -1.79
N LEU A 415 -14.61 -2.16 -0.63
CA LEU A 415 -13.62 -3.16 -0.26
C LEU A 415 -13.82 -4.44 -1.08
N SER A 416 -15.06 -4.74 -1.51
CA SER A 416 -15.35 -5.84 -2.44
C SER A 416 -14.66 -5.68 -3.80
N GLU A 417 -14.67 -4.48 -4.36
CA GLU A 417 -13.99 -4.13 -5.60
C GLU A 417 -12.46 -4.16 -5.40
N THR A 418 -11.99 -3.57 -4.30
CA THR A 418 -10.56 -3.54 -3.96
C THR A 418 -9.99 -4.94 -3.72
N ASN A 419 -10.76 -5.85 -3.13
CA ASN A 419 -10.44 -7.28 -3.00
C ASN A 419 -10.25 -7.92 -4.38
N THR A 420 -11.16 -7.65 -5.32
CA THR A 420 -11.07 -8.15 -6.69
C THR A 420 -9.83 -7.62 -7.40
N VAL A 421 -9.56 -6.31 -7.34
CA VAL A 421 -8.35 -5.71 -7.95
C VAL A 421 -7.07 -6.30 -7.37
N SER A 422 -7.04 -6.57 -6.06
CA SER A 422 -5.87 -7.16 -5.41
C SER A 422 -5.59 -8.57 -5.91
N ILE A 423 -6.62 -9.38 -6.14
CA ILE A 423 -6.48 -10.72 -6.74
C ILE A 423 -6.06 -10.63 -8.21
N LEU A 424 -6.63 -9.69 -8.99
CA LEU A 424 -6.22 -9.46 -10.37
C LEU A 424 -4.73 -9.04 -10.45
N LYS A 425 -4.24 -8.28 -9.46
CA LYS A 425 -2.82 -7.95 -9.35
C LYS A 425 -1.94 -9.17 -9.08
N LEU A 426 -2.41 -10.13 -8.28
CA LEU A 426 -1.72 -11.40 -8.06
C LEU A 426 -1.70 -12.25 -9.33
N ILE A 427 -2.81 -12.30 -10.08
CA ILE A 427 -2.86 -12.98 -11.39
C ILE A 427 -1.86 -12.34 -12.36
N TRP A 428 -1.85 -11.01 -12.46
CA TRP A 428 -0.87 -10.29 -13.27
C TRP A 428 0.56 -10.68 -12.90
N ARG A 429 0.87 -10.78 -11.60
CA ARG A 429 2.21 -11.19 -11.15
C ARG A 429 2.53 -12.64 -11.52
N LEU A 430 1.59 -13.56 -11.35
CA LEU A 430 1.77 -14.96 -11.75
C LEU A 430 2.10 -15.14 -13.22
N VAL A 431 1.51 -14.33 -14.10
CA VAL A 431 1.78 -14.41 -15.54
C VAL A 431 3.03 -13.62 -15.94
N SER A 432 3.25 -12.41 -15.40
CA SER A 432 4.31 -11.51 -15.88
C SER A 432 5.65 -11.59 -15.14
N ALA A 433 5.68 -12.05 -13.89
CA ALA A 433 6.88 -12.00 -13.04
C ALA A 433 7.59 -13.36 -12.98
N GLY A 434 8.11 -13.83 -14.12
CA GLY A 434 8.76 -15.13 -14.23
C GLY A 434 9.94 -15.35 -13.28
N ASP A 435 10.65 -14.30 -12.87
CA ASP A 435 11.84 -14.42 -12.01
C ASP A 435 11.52 -14.42 -10.50
N SER A 436 10.25 -14.22 -10.13
CA SER A 436 9.80 -14.23 -8.73
C SER A 436 9.86 -15.64 -8.14
N LEU A 437 10.37 -15.77 -6.91
CA LEU A 437 10.47 -17.05 -6.20
C LEU A 437 9.11 -17.72 -6.01
N TRP A 438 8.07 -16.95 -5.67
CA TRP A 438 6.71 -17.46 -5.52
C TRP A 438 6.14 -17.95 -6.87
N VAL A 439 6.32 -17.17 -7.93
CA VAL A 439 5.83 -17.51 -9.27
C VAL A 439 6.53 -18.78 -9.78
N ASN A 440 7.84 -18.89 -9.61
CA ASN A 440 8.61 -20.08 -9.94
C ASN A 440 8.15 -21.32 -9.17
N TRP A 441 7.84 -21.17 -7.88
CA TRP A 441 7.31 -22.27 -7.08
C TRP A 441 5.93 -22.73 -7.58
N VAL A 442 5.03 -21.78 -7.83
CA VAL A 442 3.70 -22.06 -8.37
C VAL A 442 3.82 -22.73 -9.74
N ARG A 443 4.71 -22.23 -10.61
CA ARG A 443 4.94 -22.81 -11.93
C ARG A 443 5.41 -24.26 -11.83
N LYS A 444 6.43 -24.55 -11.03
CA LYS A 444 6.98 -25.92 -10.90
C LYS A 444 6.06 -26.90 -10.17
N ASN A 445 5.33 -26.46 -9.14
CA ASN A 445 4.56 -27.37 -8.27
C ASN A 445 3.07 -27.46 -8.62
N LEU A 446 2.46 -26.35 -9.06
CA LEU A 446 1.01 -26.26 -9.29
C LEU A 446 0.65 -26.25 -10.78
N ILE A 447 1.36 -25.46 -11.59
CA ILE A 447 1.09 -25.35 -13.04
C ILE A 447 1.76 -26.50 -13.82
N ARG A 448 2.96 -26.90 -13.41
CA ARG A 448 3.82 -27.90 -14.05
C ARG A 448 4.07 -27.54 -15.53
N ASN A 449 3.73 -28.44 -16.45
CA ASN A 449 3.89 -28.24 -17.89
C ASN A 449 2.68 -27.55 -18.56
N GLY A 450 1.67 -27.14 -17.78
CA GLY A 450 0.48 -26.49 -18.31
C GLY A 450 0.61 -24.98 -18.44
N ASN A 451 -0.47 -24.34 -18.90
CA ASN A 451 -0.63 -22.90 -18.89
C ASN A 451 -1.56 -22.48 -17.74
N PHE A 452 -1.30 -21.34 -17.09
CA PHE A 452 -2.14 -20.81 -16.00
C PHE A 452 -3.63 -20.73 -16.38
N TRP A 453 -3.93 -20.38 -17.63
CA TRP A 453 -5.29 -20.22 -18.16
C TRP A 453 -6.01 -21.55 -18.41
N SER A 454 -5.30 -22.69 -18.51
CA SER A 454 -5.87 -24.01 -18.82
C SER A 454 -6.08 -24.91 -17.60
N ILE A 455 -5.56 -24.52 -16.42
CA ILE A 455 -5.72 -25.31 -15.18
C ILE A 455 -7.20 -25.46 -14.83
N ARG A 456 -7.64 -26.63 -14.37
CA ARG A 456 -9.03 -26.84 -13.94
C ARG A 456 -9.35 -26.08 -12.65
N GLY A 457 -10.48 -25.37 -12.62
CA GLY A 457 -10.88 -24.54 -11.47
C GLY A 457 -11.27 -25.33 -10.21
N ASN A 458 -11.57 -26.63 -10.34
CA ASN A 458 -11.94 -27.55 -9.26
C ASN A 458 -10.76 -28.37 -8.72
N THR A 459 -9.52 -27.98 -9.00
CA THR A 459 -8.34 -28.71 -8.50
C THR A 459 -8.28 -28.74 -6.97
N SER A 460 -7.93 -29.89 -6.41
CA SER A 460 -7.59 -30.07 -4.98
C SER A 460 -6.16 -29.61 -4.67
N SER A 461 -5.36 -29.37 -5.71
CA SER A 461 -3.96 -28.93 -5.62
C SER A 461 -3.84 -27.46 -5.21
N GLY A 462 -2.76 -27.13 -4.49
CA GLY A 462 -2.46 -25.76 -4.01
C GLY A 462 -3.37 -25.28 -2.88
N SER A 463 -3.03 -24.17 -2.25
CA SER A 463 -3.74 -23.64 -1.08
C SER A 463 -5.17 -23.21 -1.40
N TRP A 464 -5.92 -22.88 -0.35
CA TRP A 464 -7.21 -22.23 -0.52
C TRP A 464 -7.09 -20.91 -1.29
N MET A 465 -6.00 -20.16 -1.12
CA MET A 465 -5.74 -18.89 -1.80
C MET A 465 -5.48 -19.13 -3.29
N TRP A 466 -4.68 -20.14 -3.65
CA TRP A 466 -4.49 -20.56 -5.04
C TRP A 466 -5.82 -20.86 -5.74
N ARG A 467 -6.69 -21.65 -5.09
CA ARG A 467 -8.02 -21.95 -5.62
C ARG A 467 -8.88 -20.69 -5.77
N LYS A 468 -8.73 -19.69 -4.90
CA LYS A 468 -9.41 -18.40 -5.07
C LYS A 468 -8.85 -17.61 -6.25
N ILE A 469 -7.53 -17.59 -6.45
CA ILE A 469 -6.90 -16.96 -7.61
C ILE A 469 -7.44 -17.58 -8.91
N LEU A 470 -7.53 -18.91 -9.00
CA LEU A 470 -8.06 -19.61 -10.18
C LEU A 470 -9.50 -19.20 -10.52
N LYS A 471 -10.34 -18.88 -9.53
CA LYS A 471 -11.74 -18.43 -9.75
C LYS A 471 -11.85 -17.02 -10.33
N TYR A 472 -10.78 -16.23 -10.31
CA TYR A 472 -10.77 -14.86 -10.87
C TYR A 472 -10.15 -14.81 -12.27
N ARG A 473 -9.76 -15.95 -12.84
CA ARG A 473 -9.16 -16.02 -14.18
C ARG A 473 -10.07 -15.49 -15.27
N ASP A 474 -11.35 -15.82 -15.24
CA ASP A 474 -12.31 -15.37 -16.25
C ASP A 474 -12.49 -13.85 -16.23
N LYS A 475 -12.33 -13.23 -15.05
CA LYS A 475 -12.30 -11.77 -14.91
C LYS A 475 -10.97 -11.14 -15.35
N ALA A 476 -9.88 -11.90 -15.29
CA ALA A 476 -8.54 -11.42 -15.65
C ALA A 476 -8.25 -11.56 -17.15
N ARG A 477 -8.74 -12.62 -17.80
CA ARG A 477 -8.52 -12.93 -19.22
C ARG A 477 -8.83 -11.75 -20.17
N PRO A 478 -9.98 -11.06 -20.09
CA PRO A 478 -10.26 -9.92 -20.99
C PRO A 478 -9.38 -8.69 -20.73
N LEU A 479 -8.64 -8.68 -19.61
CA LEU A 479 -7.74 -7.59 -19.22
C LEU A 479 -6.28 -7.88 -19.58
N HIS A 480 -5.95 -9.09 -20.04
CA HIS A 480 -4.59 -9.51 -20.35
C HIS A 480 -4.45 -9.79 -21.85
N LYS A 481 -3.29 -9.41 -22.40
CA LYS A 481 -2.88 -9.66 -23.78
C LYS A 481 -1.38 -9.96 -23.80
N MET A 482 -0.93 -10.71 -24.80
CA MET A 482 0.48 -10.95 -25.08
C MET A 482 0.91 -10.18 -26.33
N GLU A 483 2.06 -9.53 -26.25
CA GLU A 483 2.80 -9.06 -27.41
C GLU A 483 3.92 -10.08 -27.68
N VAL A 484 3.79 -10.80 -28.78
CA VAL A 484 4.71 -11.88 -29.18
C VAL A 484 6.01 -11.28 -29.70
N LYS A 485 7.14 -11.74 -29.14
CA LYS A 485 8.47 -11.49 -29.66
C LYS A 485 9.05 -12.80 -30.17
N SER A 486 9.63 -13.62 -29.29
CA SER A 486 10.12 -14.96 -29.63
C SER A 486 8.99 -15.99 -29.70
N GLY A 487 7.91 -15.81 -28.93
CA GLY A 487 6.76 -16.70 -28.90
C GLY A 487 6.90 -17.92 -27.99
N TYR A 488 8.02 -18.08 -27.27
CA TYR A 488 8.24 -19.23 -26.38
C TYR A 488 7.42 -19.18 -25.09
N ASP A 489 7.18 -17.96 -24.58
CA ASP A 489 6.44 -17.74 -23.32
C ASP A 489 4.93 -17.57 -23.56
N THR A 490 4.48 -17.58 -24.82
CA THR A 490 3.09 -17.37 -25.23
C THR A 490 2.43 -18.68 -25.68
N SER A 491 1.33 -19.07 -25.04
CA SER A 491 0.54 -20.22 -25.51
C SER A 491 -0.28 -19.85 -26.74
N PHE A 492 -0.20 -20.70 -27.77
CA PHE A 492 -0.95 -20.50 -29.01
C PHE A 492 -2.47 -20.50 -28.78
N TRP A 493 -2.95 -21.42 -27.95
CA TRP A 493 -4.39 -21.63 -27.74
C TRP A 493 -5.00 -20.77 -26.64
N HIS A 494 -4.27 -20.56 -25.55
CA HIS A 494 -4.84 -20.03 -24.32
C HIS A 494 -4.54 -18.55 -24.05
N ASP A 495 -3.45 -18.02 -24.59
CA ASP A 495 -3.10 -16.61 -24.46
C ASP A 495 -3.73 -15.79 -25.60
N VAL A 496 -4.04 -14.53 -25.32
CA VAL A 496 -4.56 -13.59 -26.33
C VAL A 496 -3.37 -12.91 -27.00
N TRP A 497 -2.96 -13.38 -28.17
CA TRP A 497 -1.86 -12.80 -28.94
C TRP A 497 -2.29 -12.19 -30.28
N CYS A 498 -3.44 -12.61 -30.83
CA CYS A 498 -4.02 -12.06 -32.06
C CYS A 498 -5.31 -11.26 -31.78
N PRO A 499 -5.81 -10.47 -32.75
CA PRO A 499 -7.05 -9.69 -32.62
C PRO A 499 -8.30 -10.54 -32.37
N LEU A 500 -8.28 -11.81 -32.79
CA LEU A 500 -9.41 -12.74 -32.62
C LEU A 500 -9.69 -13.07 -31.15
N GLY A 501 -8.74 -12.85 -30.25
CA GLY A 501 -8.89 -13.16 -28.83
C GLY A 501 -8.25 -14.50 -28.46
N CYS A 502 -8.90 -15.25 -27.57
CA CYS A 502 -8.41 -16.56 -27.11
C CYS A 502 -8.90 -17.66 -28.06
N LEU A 503 -7.99 -18.24 -28.84
CA LEU A 503 -8.34 -19.23 -29.88
C LEU A 503 -9.05 -20.47 -29.31
N TYR A 504 -8.63 -20.96 -28.14
CA TYR A 504 -9.32 -22.06 -27.46
C TYR A 504 -10.76 -21.72 -27.08
N GLY A 505 -11.05 -20.46 -26.74
CA GLY A 505 -12.40 -20.00 -26.42
C GLY A 505 -13.32 -19.95 -27.64
N ILE A 506 -12.76 -19.76 -28.83
CA ILE A 506 -13.50 -19.64 -30.10
C ILE A 506 -13.72 -21.02 -30.72
N LEU A 507 -12.66 -21.82 -30.86
CA LEU A 507 -12.67 -23.09 -31.60
C LEU A 507 -12.91 -24.31 -30.69
N GLY A 508 -12.85 -24.13 -29.38
CA GLY A 508 -12.99 -25.21 -28.42
C GLY A 508 -11.94 -26.32 -28.57
N PRO A 509 -12.22 -27.53 -28.07
CA PRO A 509 -11.27 -28.65 -28.11
C PRO A 509 -10.93 -29.12 -29.53
N ARG A 510 -11.90 -29.02 -30.47
CA ARG A 510 -11.74 -29.48 -31.87
C ARG A 510 -10.78 -28.61 -32.67
N GLY A 511 -10.61 -27.34 -32.32
CA GLY A 511 -9.68 -26.45 -33.00
C GLY A 511 -8.25 -26.99 -33.11
N SER A 512 -7.78 -27.70 -32.07
CA SER A 512 -6.44 -28.32 -32.07
C SER A 512 -6.27 -29.40 -33.15
N ILE A 513 -7.34 -30.11 -33.47
CA ILE A 513 -7.38 -31.13 -34.51
C ILE A 513 -7.48 -30.45 -35.88
N ASP A 514 -8.38 -29.48 -36.01
CA ASP A 514 -8.65 -28.78 -37.27
C ASP A 514 -7.41 -28.02 -37.79
N LEU A 515 -6.68 -27.34 -36.91
CA LEU A 515 -5.42 -26.66 -37.25
C LEU A 515 -4.19 -27.59 -37.21
N GLY A 516 -4.28 -28.78 -36.61
CA GLY A 516 -3.13 -29.67 -36.44
C GLY A 516 -2.05 -29.13 -35.49
N ILE A 517 -2.39 -28.18 -34.62
CA ILE A 517 -1.47 -27.59 -33.64
C ILE A 517 -1.81 -28.13 -32.26
N ALA A 518 -0.84 -28.78 -31.60
CA ALA A 518 -1.07 -29.42 -30.31
C ALA A 518 -1.59 -28.41 -29.25
N PRO A 519 -2.48 -28.83 -28.32
CA PRO A 519 -3.11 -27.92 -27.34
C PRO A 519 -2.14 -27.16 -26.41
N GLN A 520 -0.94 -27.72 -26.17
CA GLN A 520 0.09 -27.11 -25.32
C GLN A 520 1.16 -26.35 -26.13
N SER A 521 0.98 -26.19 -27.44
CA SER A 521 1.98 -25.53 -28.29
C SER A 521 2.14 -24.06 -27.91
N SER A 522 3.38 -23.61 -27.88
CA SER A 522 3.72 -22.19 -27.86
C SER A 522 3.53 -21.57 -29.24
N VAL A 523 3.43 -20.25 -29.32
CA VAL A 523 3.39 -19.53 -30.60
C VAL A 523 4.68 -19.77 -31.39
N ALA A 524 5.84 -19.81 -30.72
CA ALA A 524 7.12 -20.16 -31.36
C ALA A 524 7.08 -21.53 -32.04
N ASN A 525 6.59 -22.56 -31.33
CA ASN A 525 6.50 -23.90 -31.88
C ASN A 525 5.51 -23.95 -33.05
N ALA A 526 4.36 -23.30 -32.91
CA ALA A 526 3.39 -23.20 -34.01
C ALA A 526 4.01 -22.52 -35.23
N LEU A 527 4.75 -21.42 -35.07
CA LEU A 527 5.42 -20.73 -36.19
C LEU A 527 6.45 -21.61 -36.89
N ALA A 528 7.18 -22.43 -36.13
CA ALA A 528 8.24 -23.30 -36.62
C ALA A 528 7.75 -24.59 -37.29
N THR A 529 6.71 -25.24 -36.75
CA THR A 529 6.27 -26.57 -37.20
C THR A 529 5.02 -26.57 -38.06
N HIS A 530 4.17 -25.54 -37.94
CA HIS A 530 2.90 -25.49 -38.67
C HIS A 530 3.10 -25.07 -40.12
N ARG A 531 2.58 -25.86 -41.06
CA ARG A 531 2.50 -25.49 -42.48
C ARG A 531 1.11 -24.97 -42.78
N ARG A 532 1.04 -23.85 -43.48
CA ARG A 532 -0.22 -23.20 -43.85
C ARG A 532 -1.15 -24.17 -44.58
N ARG A 533 -2.42 -24.21 -44.17
CA ARG A 533 -3.48 -24.98 -44.84
C ARG A 533 -4.61 -24.05 -45.25
N ARG A 534 -5.39 -24.45 -46.26
CA ARG A 534 -6.67 -23.81 -46.58
C ARG A 534 -7.78 -24.61 -45.93
N HIS A 535 -8.61 -23.91 -45.18
CA HIS A 535 -9.70 -24.51 -44.42
C HIS A 535 -11.04 -24.08 -45.01
N ARG A 536 -12.07 -24.94 -44.85
CA ARG A 536 -13.44 -24.58 -45.25
C ARG A 536 -14.02 -23.47 -44.35
N LEU A 537 -13.59 -23.42 -43.09
CA LEU A 537 -14.04 -22.41 -42.13
C LEU A 537 -13.19 -21.14 -42.24
N GLN A 538 -13.85 -20.01 -42.48
CA GLN A 538 -13.18 -18.71 -42.67
C GLN A 538 -12.33 -18.29 -41.45
N ILE A 539 -12.80 -18.55 -40.23
CA ILE A 539 -12.07 -18.23 -39.00
C ILE A 539 -10.70 -18.92 -38.93
N LEU A 540 -10.58 -20.13 -39.47
CA LEU A 540 -9.31 -20.87 -39.51
C LEU A 540 -8.36 -20.22 -40.52
N ASN A 541 -8.86 -19.77 -41.67
CA ASN A 541 -8.05 -19.02 -42.65
C ASN A 541 -7.56 -17.68 -42.09
N THR A 542 -8.39 -16.97 -41.30
CA THR A 542 -7.95 -15.74 -40.61
C THR A 542 -6.85 -16.01 -39.57
N ILE A 543 -6.88 -17.15 -38.88
CA ILE A 543 -5.80 -17.55 -37.97
C ILE A 543 -4.50 -17.82 -38.73
N GLU A 544 -4.58 -18.45 -39.90
CA GLU A 544 -3.43 -18.69 -40.79
C GLU A 544 -2.83 -17.37 -41.29
N GLU A 545 -3.66 -16.38 -41.64
CA GLU A 545 -3.22 -15.03 -42.03
C GLU A 545 -2.49 -14.30 -40.88
N GLU A 546 -3.03 -14.39 -39.65
CA GLU A 546 -2.38 -13.81 -38.47
C GLU A 546 -1.05 -14.51 -38.13
N LEU A 547 -0.96 -15.83 -38.34
CA LEU A 547 0.30 -16.59 -38.21
C LEU A 547 1.35 -16.11 -39.21
N ASP A 548 0.99 -15.95 -40.49
CA ASP A 548 1.90 -15.43 -41.51
C ASP A 548 2.34 -13.99 -41.20
N SER A 549 1.41 -13.13 -40.78
CA SER A 549 1.72 -11.77 -40.31
C SER A 549 2.67 -11.74 -39.11
N LEU A 550 2.54 -12.71 -38.19
CA LEU A 550 3.47 -12.86 -37.08
C LEU A 550 4.85 -13.35 -37.53
N ARG A 551 4.96 -14.22 -38.54
CA ARG A 551 6.28 -14.67 -39.06
C ARG A 551 7.16 -13.50 -39.47
N HIS A 552 6.56 -12.45 -40.05
CA HIS A 552 7.28 -11.25 -40.47
C HIS A 552 7.61 -10.29 -39.32
N ARG A 553 6.86 -10.32 -38.21
CA ARG A 553 7.01 -9.39 -37.07
C ARG A 553 7.76 -9.98 -35.88
N ALA A 554 7.76 -11.30 -35.73
CA ALA A 554 8.38 -12.01 -34.63
C ALA A 554 9.91 -11.84 -34.70
N SER A 555 10.53 -11.63 -33.54
CA SER A 555 11.98 -11.53 -33.42
C SER A 555 12.46 -12.69 -32.53
N PRO A 556 13.39 -13.53 -33.00
CA PRO A 556 13.83 -14.71 -32.25
C PRO A 556 14.56 -14.37 -30.94
N ILE A 557 15.01 -13.12 -30.76
CA ILE A 557 15.88 -12.70 -29.65
C ILE A 557 15.09 -12.03 -28.50
N GLY A 558 13.83 -11.65 -28.72
CA GLY A 558 13.04 -10.90 -27.73
C GLY A 558 12.21 -11.78 -26.79
N LYS A 559 12.13 -11.41 -25.50
CA LYS A 559 11.18 -12.03 -24.56
C LYS A 559 9.76 -11.51 -24.81
N ASP A 560 8.77 -12.40 -24.75
CA ASP A 560 7.37 -12.02 -24.91
C ASP A 560 6.92 -11.05 -23.81
N ILE A 561 6.05 -10.11 -24.15
CA ILE A 561 5.65 -9.04 -23.26
C ILE A 561 4.19 -9.23 -22.85
N HIS A 562 3.97 -9.43 -21.54
CA HIS A 562 2.63 -9.38 -20.97
C HIS A 562 2.13 -7.93 -20.99
N LEU A 563 0.89 -7.74 -21.44
CA LEU A 563 0.22 -6.46 -21.45
C LEU A 563 -1.07 -6.51 -20.65
N TRP A 564 -1.35 -5.45 -19.91
CA TRP A 564 -2.57 -5.28 -19.13
C TRP A 564 -3.40 -4.12 -19.67
N LYS A 565 -4.71 -4.33 -19.77
CA LYS A 565 -5.68 -3.36 -20.27
C LYS A 565 -5.77 -2.13 -19.37
N ARG A 566 -5.89 -0.98 -20.00
CA ARG A 566 -6.00 0.35 -19.41
C ARG A 566 -7.20 1.07 -20.01
N LYS A 567 -7.36 2.35 -19.66
CA LYS A 567 -8.42 3.20 -20.24
C LYS A 567 -8.28 3.28 -21.77
N ASN A 568 -9.41 3.50 -22.44
CA ASN A 568 -9.51 3.65 -23.89
C ASN A 568 -8.94 2.46 -24.67
N ASP A 569 -9.13 1.25 -24.15
CA ASP A 569 -8.64 0.00 -24.73
C ASP A 569 -7.12 -0.05 -24.99
N SER A 570 -6.36 0.81 -24.30
CA SER A 570 -4.90 0.80 -24.38
C SER A 570 -4.31 -0.32 -23.53
N TYR A 571 -3.16 -0.86 -23.93
CA TYR A 571 -2.49 -1.96 -23.26
C TYR A 571 -1.06 -1.54 -22.87
N LYS A 572 -0.63 -1.89 -21.64
CA LYS A 572 0.73 -1.55 -21.14
C LYS A 572 1.36 -2.70 -20.37
N CYS A 573 2.69 -2.77 -20.38
CA CYS A 573 3.50 -3.76 -19.65
C CYS A 573 3.53 -3.59 -18.12
N LYS A 574 2.65 -2.76 -17.55
CA LYS A 574 2.58 -2.48 -16.11
C LYS A 574 1.15 -2.44 -15.62
N PHE A 575 0.86 -3.20 -14.57
CA PHE A 575 -0.42 -3.20 -13.87
C PHE A 575 -0.64 -1.91 -13.07
N SER A 576 -1.83 -1.32 -13.21
CA SER A 576 -2.26 -0.15 -12.42
C SER A 576 -3.53 -0.49 -11.64
N SER A 577 -3.43 -0.61 -10.32
CA SER A 577 -4.60 -0.92 -9.47
C SER A 577 -5.71 0.12 -9.62
N GLN A 578 -5.37 1.39 -9.83
CA GLN A 578 -6.37 2.45 -10.01
C GLN A 578 -7.11 2.31 -11.33
N GLU A 579 -6.40 2.06 -12.44
CA GLU A 579 -7.03 1.91 -13.74
C GLU A 579 -7.84 0.62 -13.83
N THR A 580 -7.30 -0.50 -13.34
CA THR A 580 -8.04 -1.76 -13.25
C THR A 580 -9.32 -1.60 -12.42
N TRP A 581 -9.27 -0.85 -11.32
CA TRP A 581 -10.47 -0.53 -10.54
C TRP A 581 -11.52 0.23 -11.38
N HIS A 582 -11.11 1.21 -12.18
CA HIS A 582 -12.03 1.94 -13.06
C HIS A 582 -12.65 1.05 -14.15
N LEU A 583 -11.95 0.00 -14.60
CA LEU A 583 -12.45 -0.93 -15.62
C LEU A 583 -13.49 -1.92 -15.07
N ILE A 584 -13.38 -2.33 -13.81
CA ILE A 584 -14.24 -3.39 -13.24
C ILE A 584 -15.43 -2.88 -12.41
N ARG A 585 -15.39 -1.60 -12.00
CA ARG A 585 -16.45 -1.01 -11.18
C ARG A 585 -17.63 -0.58 -12.05
N GLU A 586 -18.77 -0.39 -11.40
CA GLU A 586 -19.90 0.31 -12.00
C GLU A 586 -19.58 1.81 -12.14
N GLN A 587 -19.75 2.36 -13.34
CA GLN A 587 -19.52 3.77 -13.62
C GLN A 587 -20.84 4.52 -13.58
N ASN A 588 -20.91 5.59 -12.79
CA ASN A 588 -22.08 6.45 -12.70
C ASN A 588 -21.84 7.73 -13.53
N PRO A 589 -22.91 8.42 -13.97
CA PRO A 589 -22.77 9.71 -14.63
C PRO A 589 -22.07 10.73 -13.72
N VAL A 590 -21.33 11.64 -14.34
CA VAL A 590 -20.64 12.71 -13.62
C VAL A 590 -21.68 13.69 -13.07
N CYS A 591 -21.62 13.95 -11.76
CA CYS A 591 -22.55 14.87 -11.11
C CYS A 591 -22.19 16.32 -11.44
N GLU A 592 -23.09 17.08 -12.07
CA GLU A 592 -22.84 18.48 -12.47
C GLU A 592 -22.26 19.35 -11.33
N TRP A 593 -22.75 19.15 -10.11
CA TRP A 593 -22.35 19.90 -8.92
C TRP A 593 -20.97 19.55 -8.35
N TYR A 594 -20.26 18.51 -8.82
CA TYR A 594 -19.02 18.04 -8.15
C TYR A 594 -17.95 19.15 -8.08
N LYS A 595 -17.87 20.01 -9.09
CA LYS A 595 -16.91 21.13 -9.15
C LYS A 595 -17.21 22.24 -8.14
N ALA A 596 -18.47 22.38 -7.73
CA ALA A 596 -18.89 23.32 -6.69
C ALA A 596 -18.45 22.86 -5.28
N VAL A 597 -18.34 21.54 -5.09
CA VAL A 597 -17.97 20.94 -3.80
C VAL A 597 -16.47 20.69 -3.69
N TRP A 598 -15.86 20.20 -4.76
CA TRP A 598 -14.50 19.68 -4.74
C TRP A 598 -13.62 20.46 -5.71
N PHE A 599 -12.86 21.41 -5.17
CA PHE A 599 -11.90 22.22 -5.90
C PHE A 599 -10.64 22.46 -5.07
N PRO A 600 -9.50 22.79 -5.69
CA PRO A 600 -8.25 23.06 -4.98
C PRO A 600 -8.41 24.16 -3.92
N TYR A 601 -7.68 24.05 -2.81
CA TYR A 601 -7.74 24.99 -1.68
C TYR A 601 -9.08 25.12 -0.96
N SER A 602 -10.09 24.30 -1.26
CA SER A 602 -11.32 24.24 -0.45
C SER A 602 -11.01 23.76 0.98
N THR A 603 -11.83 24.19 1.94
CA THR A 603 -11.69 23.74 3.33
C THR A 603 -12.52 22.46 3.51
N PRO A 604 -11.92 21.32 3.90
CA PRO A 604 -12.61 20.03 3.89
C PRO A 604 -13.92 19.96 4.68
N LYS A 605 -13.99 20.68 5.82
CA LYS A 605 -15.20 20.71 6.66
C LYS A 605 -16.36 21.42 5.95
N TYR A 606 -16.09 22.47 5.17
CA TYR A 606 -17.10 23.20 4.41
C TYR A 606 -17.57 22.35 3.23
N ALA A 607 -16.62 21.80 2.46
CA ALA A 607 -16.92 20.90 1.35
C ALA A 607 -17.79 19.70 1.76
N PHE A 608 -17.52 19.07 2.91
CA PHE A 608 -18.33 17.94 3.39
C PHE A 608 -19.78 18.32 3.71
N ILE A 609 -20.01 19.47 4.34
CA ILE A 609 -21.38 19.95 4.63
C ILE A 609 -22.09 20.35 3.33
N THR A 610 -21.40 21.03 2.42
CA THR A 610 -21.95 21.36 1.09
C THR A 610 -22.29 20.10 0.30
N TRP A 611 -21.47 19.05 0.36
CA TRP A 611 -21.78 17.74 -0.23
C TRP A 611 -23.08 17.15 0.33
N LEU A 612 -23.28 17.19 1.65
CA LEU A 612 -24.54 16.76 2.27
C LEU A 612 -25.74 17.61 1.84
N ALA A 613 -25.54 18.92 1.62
CA ALA A 613 -26.56 19.81 1.10
C ALA A 613 -26.96 19.42 -0.33
N PHE A 614 -26.00 19.18 -1.23
CA PHE A 614 -26.29 18.69 -2.59
C PHE A 614 -27.05 17.37 -2.60
N GLN A 615 -26.69 16.44 -1.70
CA GLN A 615 -27.37 15.16 -1.53
C GLN A 615 -28.74 15.26 -0.83
N ASN A 616 -29.15 16.46 -0.39
CA ASN A 616 -30.34 16.71 0.41
C ASN A 616 -30.42 15.82 1.67
N ARG A 617 -29.29 15.62 2.35
CA ARG A 617 -29.16 14.74 3.56
C ARG A 617 -28.87 15.51 4.85
N LEU A 618 -29.01 16.83 4.84
CA LEU A 618 -29.03 17.62 6.07
C LEU A 618 -30.35 17.41 6.81
N ALA A 619 -30.38 17.61 8.13
CA ALA A 619 -31.58 17.42 8.94
C ALA A 619 -32.44 18.70 8.93
N THR A 620 -32.89 19.08 7.73
CA THR A 620 -33.77 20.23 7.47
C THR A 620 -35.18 19.96 8.01
N GLY A 621 -35.96 21.01 8.25
CA GLY A 621 -37.32 20.89 8.80
C GLY A 621 -38.24 19.96 7.99
N ASP A 622 -38.19 20.04 6.66
CA ASP A 622 -38.94 19.14 5.77
C ASP A 622 -38.57 17.64 5.95
N ARG A 623 -37.32 17.35 6.34
CA ARG A 623 -36.86 15.99 6.61
C ARG A 623 -37.15 15.54 8.04
N LEU A 624 -37.12 16.47 9.00
CA LEU A 624 -37.50 16.19 10.38
C LEU A 624 -38.97 15.79 10.47
N LEU A 625 -39.85 16.52 9.77
CA LEU A 625 -41.28 16.22 9.67
C LEU A 625 -41.56 14.81 9.11
N ARG A 626 -40.72 14.33 8.17
CA ARG A 626 -40.82 12.95 7.64
C ARG A 626 -40.40 11.88 8.64
N TRP A 627 -39.60 12.23 9.65
CA TRP A 627 -39.14 11.29 10.68
C TRP A 627 -40.04 11.30 11.92
N ASN A 628 -40.57 12.47 12.25
CA ASN A 628 -41.52 12.67 13.33
C ASN A 628 -42.50 13.77 12.91
N ALA A 629 -43.78 13.41 12.77
CA ALA A 629 -44.83 14.32 12.33
C ALA A 629 -45.02 15.50 13.29
N ASP A 630 -44.73 15.30 14.58
CA ASP A 630 -44.90 16.31 15.64
C ASP A 630 -43.69 17.26 15.76
N ALA A 631 -42.66 17.10 14.92
CA ALA A 631 -41.47 17.95 14.98
C ALA A 631 -41.73 19.35 14.40
N ASN A 632 -41.19 20.39 15.02
CA ASN A 632 -41.25 21.75 14.44
C ASN A 632 -40.40 21.85 13.16
N GLY A 633 -41.08 21.83 12.01
CA GLY A 633 -40.51 21.96 10.67
C GLY A 633 -40.29 23.39 10.19
N HIS A 634 -40.68 24.40 10.96
CA HIS A 634 -40.54 25.80 10.57
C HIS A 634 -39.07 26.26 10.52
N CYS A 635 -38.81 27.27 9.70
CA CYS A 635 -37.49 27.88 9.59
C CYS A 635 -37.18 28.72 10.82
N VAL A 636 -36.19 28.30 11.63
CA VAL A 636 -35.79 29.02 12.86
C VAL A 636 -35.02 30.31 12.57
N LEU A 637 -34.64 30.56 11.30
CA LEU A 637 -33.93 31.77 10.91
C LEU A 637 -34.88 32.94 10.64
N CYS A 638 -35.99 32.72 9.92
CA CYS A 638 -36.97 33.76 9.58
C CYS A 638 -38.34 33.58 10.23
N GLY A 639 -38.63 32.44 10.87
CA GLY A 639 -39.97 32.12 11.39
C GLY A 639 -40.94 31.59 10.32
N ASP A 640 -40.73 31.94 9.06
CA ASP A 640 -41.69 31.65 7.98
C ASP A 640 -41.47 30.32 7.25
N GLY A 641 -42.57 29.61 7.00
CA GLY A 641 -42.65 28.45 6.11
C GLY A 641 -41.90 27.20 6.58
N VAL A 642 -42.01 26.13 5.79
CA VAL A 642 -41.28 24.87 6.04
C VAL A 642 -39.82 25.02 5.64
N GLU A 643 -38.92 24.66 6.55
CA GLU A 643 -37.48 24.73 6.33
C GLU A 643 -37.01 23.63 5.34
N THR A 644 -36.98 23.96 4.05
CA THR A 644 -36.36 23.14 3.00
C THR A 644 -34.90 23.54 2.79
N ARG A 645 -34.10 22.72 2.09
CA ARG A 645 -32.72 23.08 1.70
C ARG A 645 -32.65 24.43 0.97
N ASN A 646 -33.52 24.62 -0.02
CA ASN A 646 -33.49 25.82 -0.86
C ASN A 646 -33.86 27.06 -0.04
N HIS A 647 -34.92 26.93 0.77
CA HIS A 647 -35.33 27.98 1.71
C HIS A 647 -34.21 28.31 2.70
N LEU A 648 -33.68 27.31 3.40
CA LEU A 648 -32.67 27.50 4.45
C LEU A 648 -31.43 28.27 3.96
N PHE A 649 -30.90 27.95 2.77
CA PHE A 649 -29.62 28.51 2.34
C PHE A 649 -29.72 29.81 1.54
N PHE A 650 -30.75 30.00 0.71
CA PHE A 650 -30.78 31.15 -0.20
C PHE A 650 -32.12 31.89 -0.29
N SER A 651 -33.27 31.22 -0.09
CA SER A 651 -34.58 31.90 -0.19
C SER A 651 -35.10 32.49 1.13
N CYS A 652 -34.59 32.07 2.28
CA CYS A 652 -34.90 32.64 3.60
C CYS A 652 -34.42 34.10 3.67
N SER A 653 -35.23 35.01 4.23
CA SER A 653 -34.90 36.45 4.34
C SER A 653 -33.55 36.69 5.04
N TYR A 654 -33.32 36.02 6.16
CA TYR A 654 -32.05 36.06 6.91
C TYR A 654 -30.87 35.58 6.06
N SER A 655 -30.98 34.40 5.44
CA SER A 655 -29.91 33.80 4.64
C SER A 655 -29.63 34.57 3.34
N SER A 656 -30.68 35.08 2.70
CA SER A 656 -30.62 35.92 1.50
C SER A 656 -29.89 37.23 1.79
N GLN A 657 -30.12 37.86 2.94
CA GLN A 657 -29.41 39.06 3.36
C GLN A 657 -27.89 38.80 3.49
N VAL A 658 -27.51 37.71 4.18
CA VAL A 658 -26.09 37.31 4.33
C VAL A 658 -25.46 37.00 2.97
N TRP A 659 -26.14 36.23 2.13
CA TRP A 659 -25.64 35.87 0.79
C TRP A 659 -25.45 37.09 -0.11
N THR A 660 -26.44 37.98 -0.14
CA THR A 660 -26.43 39.21 -0.93
C THR A 660 -25.25 40.10 -0.55
N ALA A 661 -25.05 40.34 0.75
CA ALA A 661 -23.97 41.18 1.25
C ALA A 661 -22.57 40.63 0.89
N LEU A 662 -22.43 39.30 0.78
CA LEU A 662 -21.16 38.66 0.50
C LEU A 662 -20.85 38.52 -1.00
N THR A 663 -21.87 38.40 -1.86
CA THR A 663 -21.67 37.92 -3.24
C THR A 663 -22.19 38.81 -4.34
N ARG A 664 -23.02 39.83 -4.04
CA ARG A 664 -23.55 40.75 -5.07
C ARG A 664 -22.44 41.37 -5.92
N GLY A 665 -21.37 41.91 -5.30
CA GLY A 665 -20.24 42.47 -6.04
C GLY A 665 -19.32 41.43 -6.70
N VAL A 666 -19.28 40.20 -6.18
CA VAL A 666 -18.46 39.11 -6.75
C VAL A 666 -19.12 38.52 -8.02
N MET A 667 -20.45 38.39 -8.01
CA MET A 667 -21.22 37.77 -9.09
C MET A 667 -21.75 38.78 -10.11
N ALA A 668 -21.81 40.07 -9.75
CA ALA A 668 -22.30 41.17 -10.60
C ALA A 668 -23.64 40.81 -11.27
N HIS A 669 -23.71 40.84 -12.60
CA HIS A 669 -24.93 40.54 -13.38
C HIS A 669 -25.47 39.12 -13.20
N ASN A 670 -24.65 38.18 -12.71
CA ASN A 670 -25.05 36.78 -12.46
C ASN A 670 -25.55 36.54 -11.03
N PHE A 671 -25.82 37.59 -10.24
CA PHE A 671 -26.29 37.44 -8.87
C PHE A 671 -27.67 36.80 -8.81
N THR A 672 -27.85 35.82 -7.91
CA THR A 672 -29.14 35.18 -7.66
C THR A 672 -29.21 34.60 -6.25
N THR A 673 -30.42 34.51 -5.72
CA THR A 673 -30.78 33.92 -4.41
C THR A 673 -31.53 32.58 -4.56
N SER A 674 -31.55 32.01 -5.77
CA SER A 674 -32.14 30.70 -6.03
C SER A 674 -31.07 29.62 -6.10
N TRP A 675 -31.20 28.56 -5.29
CA TRP A 675 -30.30 27.38 -5.35
C TRP A 675 -30.20 26.81 -6.77
N VAL A 676 -31.33 26.73 -7.48
CA VAL A 676 -31.42 26.13 -8.82
C VAL A 676 -30.64 26.98 -9.83
N SER A 677 -30.83 28.29 -9.79
CA SER A 677 -30.13 29.24 -10.67
C SER A 677 -28.64 29.38 -10.32
N LEU A 678 -28.26 29.18 -9.05
CA LEU A 678 -26.87 29.22 -8.60
C LEU A 678 -26.03 28.04 -9.13
N LEU A 679 -26.65 26.86 -9.31
CA LEU A 679 -25.94 25.64 -9.70
C LEU A 679 -25.14 25.78 -11.01
N PRO A 680 -25.72 26.22 -12.15
CA PRO A 680 -24.96 26.39 -13.38
C PRO A 680 -23.84 27.44 -13.22
N ILE A 681 -24.08 28.49 -12.45
CA ILE A 681 -23.11 29.58 -12.25
C ILE A 681 -21.88 29.11 -11.47
N ILE A 682 -22.09 28.33 -10.39
CA ILE A 682 -20.99 27.86 -9.54
C ILE A 682 -20.20 26.72 -10.21
N THR A 683 -20.87 25.94 -11.06
CA THR A 683 -20.25 24.82 -11.80
C THR A 683 -19.55 25.27 -13.08
N ALA A 684 -19.96 26.41 -13.67
CA ALA A 684 -19.32 27.04 -14.81
C ALA A 684 -17.85 27.43 -14.52
N SER A 685 -17.06 27.47 -15.60
CA SER A 685 -15.72 28.06 -15.57
C SER A 685 -15.88 29.52 -15.96
N PHE A 686 -15.66 30.43 -15.01
CA PHE A 686 -15.70 31.87 -15.28
C PHE A 686 -14.47 32.29 -16.09
N THR A 687 -14.58 33.40 -16.81
CA THR A 687 -13.46 34.06 -17.50
C THR A 687 -12.33 34.41 -16.52
N SER A 688 -12.67 34.78 -15.28
CA SER A 688 -11.71 35.00 -14.19
C SER A 688 -11.60 33.80 -13.25
N ARG A 689 -10.37 33.29 -13.09
CA ARG A 689 -10.04 32.24 -12.11
C ARG A 689 -10.31 32.68 -10.67
N TYR A 690 -10.14 33.97 -10.36
CA TYR A 690 -10.39 34.54 -9.04
C TYR A 690 -11.87 34.51 -8.70
N GLN A 691 -12.71 34.98 -9.63
CA GLN A 691 -14.16 34.96 -9.48
C GLN A 691 -14.67 33.53 -9.28
N SER A 692 -14.17 32.56 -10.07
CA SER A 692 -14.56 31.15 -9.91
C SER A 692 -14.23 30.59 -8.53
N PHE A 693 -13.02 30.83 -8.03
CA PHE A 693 -12.62 30.34 -6.71
C PHE A 693 -13.40 31.03 -5.58
N VAL A 694 -13.47 32.37 -5.58
CA VAL A 694 -14.12 33.15 -4.53
C VAL A 694 -15.60 32.79 -4.45
N THR A 695 -16.32 32.76 -5.58
CA THR A 695 -17.74 32.38 -5.62
C THR A 695 -17.96 31.00 -5.01
N ARG A 696 -17.15 29.99 -5.40
CA ARG A 696 -17.27 28.63 -4.86
C ARG A 696 -16.92 28.56 -3.37
N TYR A 697 -15.88 29.27 -2.93
CA TYR A 697 -15.43 29.24 -1.55
C TYR A 697 -16.41 29.94 -0.60
N VAL A 698 -16.88 31.12 -0.99
CA VAL A 698 -17.91 31.88 -0.25
C VAL A 698 -19.20 31.06 -0.19
N PHE A 699 -19.62 30.43 -1.29
CA PHE A 699 -20.77 29.52 -1.30
C PHE A 699 -20.67 28.41 -0.25
N GLN A 700 -19.54 27.69 -0.21
CA GLN A 700 -19.34 26.62 0.78
C GLN A 700 -19.32 27.13 2.22
N LEU A 701 -18.64 28.25 2.44
CA LEU A 701 -18.50 28.86 3.75
C LEU A 701 -19.84 29.39 4.26
N THR A 702 -20.63 30.04 3.41
CA THR A 702 -21.97 30.53 3.72
C THR A 702 -22.91 29.37 4.08
N ILE A 703 -22.93 28.29 3.28
CA ILE A 703 -23.69 27.08 3.61
C ILE A 703 -23.29 26.52 4.99
N HIS A 704 -21.99 26.39 5.25
CA HIS A 704 -21.54 25.88 6.54
C HIS A 704 -21.90 26.81 7.71
N SER A 705 -21.74 28.12 7.55
CA SER A 705 -22.02 29.11 8.60
C SER A 705 -23.51 29.23 8.90
N ILE A 706 -24.36 29.27 7.88
CA ILE A 706 -25.83 29.23 8.03
C ILE A 706 -26.26 27.92 8.70
N TRP A 707 -25.70 26.79 8.27
CA TRP A 707 -26.01 25.50 8.88
C TRP A 707 -25.62 25.45 10.37
N ARG A 708 -24.48 26.07 10.74
CA ARG A 708 -24.05 26.21 12.14
C ARG A 708 -25.00 27.10 12.93
N GLU A 709 -25.30 28.30 12.42
CA GLU A 709 -26.21 29.26 13.05
C GLU A 709 -27.58 28.64 13.30
N ARG A 710 -28.17 28.02 12.27
CA ARG A 710 -29.47 27.35 12.38
C ARG A 710 -29.48 26.27 13.47
N ASN A 711 -28.43 25.44 13.52
CA ASN A 711 -28.36 24.39 14.54
C ASN A 711 -28.13 24.98 15.94
N GLY A 712 -27.34 26.04 16.06
CA GLY A 712 -27.17 26.75 17.33
C GLY A 712 -28.51 27.23 17.87
N ARG A 713 -29.29 27.98 17.07
CA ARG A 713 -30.62 28.45 17.48
C ARG A 713 -31.57 27.31 17.89
N ARG A 714 -31.56 26.20 17.15
CA ARG A 714 -32.37 25.02 17.49
C ARG A 714 -31.92 24.31 18.78
N HIS A 715 -30.67 24.50 19.20
CA HIS A 715 -30.12 23.96 20.44
C HIS A 715 -30.08 24.99 21.58
N GLY A 716 -30.70 26.16 21.40
CA GLY A 716 -30.80 27.19 22.43
C GLY A 716 -29.69 28.23 22.44
N ASP A 717 -28.78 28.23 21.45
CA ASP A 717 -27.77 29.29 21.33
C ASP A 717 -28.44 30.63 20.97
N THR A 718 -27.87 31.73 21.47
CA THR A 718 -28.34 33.09 21.20
C THR A 718 -28.27 33.41 19.70
N PRO A 719 -29.37 33.86 19.05
CA PRO A 719 -29.38 34.23 17.64
C PRO A 719 -28.36 35.31 17.27
N ILE A 720 -27.58 35.07 16.21
CA ILE A 720 -26.63 36.06 15.68
C ILE A 720 -27.31 36.89 14.59
N PRO A 721 -27.23 38.23 14.61
CA PRO A 721 -27.72 39.06 13.51
C PRO A 721 -27.02 38.79 12.18
N ALA A 722 -27.72 38.94 11.06
CA ALA A 722 -27.20 38.67 9.72
C ALA A 722 -25.93 39.49 9.39
N THR A 723 -25.88 40.74 9.85
CA THR A 723 -24.71 41.64 9.69
C THR A 723 -23.47 41.10 10.40
N LYS A 724 -23.63 40.59 11.62
CA LYS A 724 -22.53 39.99 12.40
C LYS A 724 -22.05 38.69 11.77
N LEU A 725 -22.97 37.82 11.31
CA LEU A 725 -22.60 36.59 10.60
C LEU A 725 -21.84 36.88 9.30
N THR A 726 -22.26 37.92 8.57
CA THR A 726 -21.59 38.41 7.36
C THR A 726 -20.14 38.81 7.63
N SER A 727 -19.89 39.58 8.70
CA SER A 727 -18.54 39.98 9.12
C SER A 727 -17.64 38.78 9.48
N ILE A 728 -18.19 37.78 10.16
CA ILE A 728 -17.47 36.53 10.50
C ILE A 728 -17.07 35.76 9.23
N ILE A 729 -18.00 35.64 8.28
CA ILE A 729 -17.75 34.97 7.01
C ILE A 729 -16.69 35.72 6.21
N ASP A 730 -16.81 37.04 6.09
CA ASP A 730 -15.82 37.87 5.42
C ASP A 730 -14.41 37.69 6.01
N LYS A 731 -14.26 37.83 7.34
CA LYS A 731 -12.97 37.62 8.02
C LYS A 731 -12.38 36.24 7.71
N SER A 732 -13.23 35.20 7.66
CA SER A 732 -12.81 33.84 7.35
C SER A 732 -12.36 33.66 5.89
N VAL A 733 -12.99 34.37 4.94
CA VAL A 733 -12.53 34.41 3.54
C VAL A 733 -11.18 35.10 3.46
N ARG A 734 -11.03 36.29 4.05
CA ARG A 734 -9.75 37.03 4.08
C ARG A 734 -8.61 36.19 4.63
N ASN A 735 -8.81 35.55 5.79
CA ASN A 735 -7.81 34.67 6.38
C ASN A 735 -7.38 33.55 5.44
N ARG A 736 -8.33 32.93 4.73
CA ARG A 736 -8.03 31.86 3.78
C ARG A 736 -7.22 32.38 2.59
N LEU A 737 -7.64 33.50 2.00
CA LEU A 737 -6.94 34.12 0.87
C LEU A 737 -5.51 34.53 1.25
N SER A 738 -5.29 35.08 2.45
CA SER A 738 -3.95 35.41 2.95
C SER A 738 -3.05 34.18 3.14
N THR A 739 -3.63 33.07 3.60
CA THR A 739 -2.89 31.79 3.74
C THR A 739 -2.50 31.22 2.36
N MET A 740 -3.33 31.44 1.34
CA MET A 740 -3.01 31.02 -0.03
C MET A 740 -1.87 31.85 -0.61
N ALA A 741 -1.87 33.17 -0.39
CA ALA A 741 -0.81 34.07 -0.84
C ALA A 741 0.57 33.70 -0.27
N THR A 742 0.63 33.34 1.01
CA THR A 742 1.88 32.95 1.68
C THR A 742 2.42 31.57 1.26
N SER A 743 1.59 30.72 0.64
CA SER A 743 1.98 29.38 0.21
C SER A 743 2.73 29.33 -1.14
N GLY A 744 3.06 30.49 -1.74
CA GLY A 744 3.90 30.60 -2.94
C GLY A 744 3.23 30.18 -4.26
N SER A 745 1.90 30.06 -4.30
CA SER A 745 1.19 29.77 -5.54
C SER A 745 1.02 31.02 -6.41
N SER A 746 1.87 31.21 -7.41
CA SER A 746 1.83 32.33 -8.37
C SER A 746 0.46 32.51 -9.04
N ASN A 747 -0.33 31.43 -9.16
CA ASN A 747 -1.65 31.44 -9.78
C ASN A 747 -2.75 32.24 -9.03
N TYR A 748 -2.51 32.68 -7.78
CA TYR A 748 -3.51 33.38 -6.95
C TYR A 748 -3.03 34.73 -6.41
N GLU A 749 -1.96 35.27 -7.00
CA GLU A 749 -1.41 36.56 -6.63
C GLU A 749 -2.40 37.69 -6.98
N GLY A 750 -2.82 38.48 -5.99
CA GLY A 750 -3.83 39.53 -6.18
C GLY A 750 -5.28 39.11 -5.96
N ILE A 751 -5.58 37.86 -5.59
CA ILE A 751 -6.96 37.43 -5.26
C ILE A 751 -7.56 38.23 -4.09
N LEU A 752 -6.72 38.70 -3.17
CA LEU A 752 -7.13 39.54 -2.05
C LEU A 752 -7.58 40.94 -2.54
N ARG A 753 -6.88 41.51 -3.52
CA ARG A 753 -7.25 42.79 -4.14
C ARG A 753 -8.59 42.68 -4.86
N PHE A 754 -8.81 41.58 -5.59
CA PHE A 754 -10.10 41.29 -6.20
C PHE A 754 -11.23 41.23 -5.15
N TRP A 755 -11.01 40.55 -4.02
CA TRP A 755 -12.00 40.47 -2.94
C TRP A 755 -12.36 41.84 -2.36
N PHE A 756 -11.38 42.72 -2.13
CA PHE A 756 -11.66 44.08 -1.63
C PHE A 756 -12.40 44.94 -2.66
N HIS A 757 -11.97 44.89 -3.92
CA HIS A 757 -12.59 45.65 -5.01
C HIS A 757 -14.09 45.32 -5.18
N THR A 758 -14.47 44.05 -5.03
CA THR A 758 -15.88 43.62 -5.10
C THR A 758 -16.77 44.18 -3.97
N ARG A 759 -16.21 44.93 -3.01
CA ARG A 759 -16.92 45.55 -1.89
C ARG A 759 -16.81 47.06 -1.84
N GLY A 760 -16.24 47.71 -2.87
CA GLY A 760 -16.03 49.16 -2.86
C GLY A 760 -15.02 49.62 -1.81
N LEU A 761 -14.06 48.75 -1.46
CA LEU A 761 -12.93 49.01 -0.56
C LEU A 761 -11.60 48.97 -1.32
#